data_AF-A0A3P4AWL3-F1
#
_entry.id   AF-A0A3P4AWL3-F1
#
_cell.length_a   1.000
_cell.length_b   1.000
_cell.length_c   1.000
_cell.angle_alpha   90.00
_cell.angle_beta   90.00
_cell.angle_gamma   90.00
#
_symmetry.space_group_name_H-M   'P 1'
#
loop_
_entity.id
_entity.type
_entity.pdbx_description
1 polymer ?
#
loop_
_entity_poly.entity_id
_entity_poly.type
_entity_poly.pdbx_seq_one_letter_code
_entity_poly.pdbx_strand_id
1 'polypeptide(L)'
;MTTASLVPRLSRRQILAAAGSLAVTFTFPAIVKRGMAAAGPATDAGSQLVDKNMVSAYVQLMADGTVRACNGHVDLGTGIRTAFMQIVADEMDVDMDQVSMVLGDTDATPNQGPTIASNSVQAAAVPMRQAAAQIRRYLLDEAARRYGVPTDSLSTRAGHVHTRDGTLLAAYGELVGDHPLSVPLDKDVPLKPVENYGLVGRSVPRVDIPAKVSGGLTYVHDMRLPGMLHARVVRPPYRGRDAGGMVAASLESIDESSVSRVPSLVKVVAIKDFVAVVARREEDAILASRLLKAQWKAPPALADMGSLANVLTAQPSKRRPLSQKGDPEHALASAKPALKATYVWPYQMHGSIGPSCGLADWKNEKLTVWSGSQNPHNLHSDIAKMLDLPEESIRIVRMEASGCYGRNCADDAAADAAVLARELGQPVRVQYMREEEHAWEPKGTAQVMDVHGGVTGPSTLAYRFDTRYPSNGAPLLTSLLMGREKAEATVFEMGDRTAIPQYRASDLDVAALDMAPIVRASWMRGVAALPNVFAHESFMDELAALEGADPIEFRLRFMEDPRPIALLKALAERAGWQPRPSPMSGRPSRGVVKGRGVAQHQYVHGAFPGVGASWCAWIADVEVDLDTGKVRVTRVAAGQDCGLMINPDGVRHQVQGNVIQTVSRTLLESVGFDEQGVNTLEWGTYPILKFTELPQVDVLLMPPNGNPPLGSGESASVPGPAAIANAIFDATGLRLREAPFTPARVKAALAAARQEVK
;
A
#
# COMPACT_ATOMS: atom_id res chain seq x y z
N MET A 1 14.60 11.59 -29.85
CA MET A 1 14.96 11.16 -28.48
C MET A 1 15.37 12.38 -27.70
N THR A 2 14.45 12.98 -26.95
CA THR A 2 14.76 14.06 -26.02
C THR A 2 15.58 13.47 -24.89
N THR A 3 16.88 13.78 -24.86
CA THR A 3 17.71 13.61 -23.67
C THR A 3 16.95 14.21 -22.50
N ALA A 4 16.63 13.40 -21.48
CA ALA A 4 16.09 13.92 -20.24
C ALA A 4 17.07 15.00 -19.76
N SER A 5 16.67 16.26 -19.84
CA SER A 5 17.48 17.35 -19.31
C SER A 5 17.64 17.01 -17.83
N LEU A 6 18.88 16.79 -17.42
CA LEU A 6 19.23 16.64 -16.02
C LEU A 6 18.85 17.96 -15.36
N VAL A 7 17.67 18.00 -14.74
CA VAL A 7 17.26 19.16 -13.93
C VAL A 7 18.37 19.38 -12.90
N PRO A 8 18.93 20.60 -12.80
CA PRO A 8 20.00 20.88 -11.85
C PRO A 8 19.61 20.38 -10.46
N ARG A 9 20.55 19.74 -9.75
CA ARG A 9 20.36 19.31 -8.36
C ARG A 9 20.29 20.57 -7.48
N LEU A 10 19.07 21.08 -7.29
CA LEU A 10 18.78 22.18 -6.37
C LEU A 10 18.42 21.58 -5.01
N SER A 11 19.14 22.01 -3.98
CA SER A 11 18.77 21.72 -2.59
C SER A 11 17.45 22.39 -2.23
N ARG A 12 16.72 21.83 -1.24
CA ARG A 12 15.52 22.47 -0.69
C ARG A 12 15.74 23.93 -0.29
N ARG A 13 16.90 24.26 0.29
CA ARG A 13 17.27 25.63 0.65
C ARG A 13 17.36 26.54 -0.57
N GLN A 14 17.90 26.06 -1.69
CA GLN A 14 17.97 26.81 -2.94
C GLN A 14 16.58 27.00 -3.57
N ILE A 15 15.68 26.01 -3.42
CA ILE A 15 14.30 26.12 -3.90
C ILE A 15 13.51 27.16 -3.07
N LEU A 16 13.66 27.12 -1.74
CA LEU A 16 13.00 28.08 -0.83
C LEU A 16 13.60 29.49 -0.91
N ALA A 17 14.87 29.62 -1.31
CA ALA A 17 15.54 30.90 -1.50
C ALA A 17 15.36 31.51 -2.89
N ALA A 18 14.48 30.94 -3.73
CA ALA A 18 14.19 31.49 -5.05
C ALA A 18 13.65 32.93 -4.91
N ALA A 19 14.33 33.89 -5.55
CA ALA A 19 13.92 35.29 -5.56
C ALA A 19 12.47 35.43 -6.08
N GLY A 20 11.72 36.39 -5.52
CA GLY A 20 10.31 36.56 -5.88
C GLY A 20 9.41 35.38 -5.53
N SER A 21 9.49 34.85 -4.30
CA SER A 21 8.61 33.77 -3.86
C SER A 21 8.10 33.93 -2.43
N LEU A 22 6.88 33.44 -2.18
CA LEU A 22 6.26 33.35 -0.86
C LEU A 22 6.03 31.88 -0.51
N ALA A 23 6.70 31.40 0.53
CA ALA A 23 6.59 30.02 0.98
C ALA A 23 6.00 29.94 2.40
N VAL A 24 4.97 29.11 2.58
CA VAL A 24 4.54 28.67 3.91
C VAL A 24 5.14 27.30 4.17
N THR A 25 5.79 27.18 5.33
CA THR A 25 6.59 26.01 5.69
C THR A 25 6.06 25.40 6.99
N PHE A 26 5.90 24.07 7.05
CA PHE A 26 5.36 23.43 8.26
C PHE A 26 6.08 22.18 8.64
N THR A 27 6.31 21.98 9.94
CA THR A 27 6.80 20.71 10.46
C THR A 27 5.67 19.80 10.94
N PHE A 28 5.68 18.53 10.53
CA PHE A 28 4.80 17.54 11.14
C PHE A 28 5.36 17.18 12.51
N PRO A 29 4.56 17.22 13.60
CA PRO A 29 5.05 16.81 14.91
C PRO A 29 5.56 15.36 14.86
N ALA A 30 6.56 15.06 15.70
CA ALA A 30 7.27 13.78 15.84
C ALA A 30 6.38 12.56 16.20
N ILE A 31 5.06 12.68 16.14
CA ILE A 31 4.06 11.62 16.34
C ILE A 31 4.21 10.50 15.28
N VAL A 32 4.90 10.77 14.17
CA VAL A 32 5.29 9.76 13.17
C VAL A 32 6.21 8.67 13.76
N LYS A 33 6.90 8.88 14.89
CA LYS A 33 7.67 7.82 15.56
C LYS A 33 6.82 6.62 15.99
N ARG A 34 5.55 6.80 16.34
CA ARG A 34 4.65 5.67 16.65
C ARG A 34 4.05 5.04 15.39
N GLY A 35 3.87 5.81 14.31
CA GLY A 35 3.47 5.25 13.00
C GLY A 35 4.58 4.44 12.32
N MET A 36 5.84 4.83 12.52
CA MET A 36 7.03 4.13 12.00
C MET A 36 7.33 2.82 12.74
N ALA A 37 6.92 2.69 14.00
CA ALA A 37 7.07 1.46 14.78
C ALA A 37 6.13 0.32 14.33
N ALA A 38 5.06 0.64 13.58
CA ALA A 38 4.05 -0.30 13.08
C ALA A 38 4.29 -0.79 11.64
N ALA A 39 5.51 -0.58 11.12
CA ALA A 39 5.92 -0.95 9.76
C ALA A 39 7.03 -2.01 9.76
N GLY A 40 7.21 -2.76 10.85
CA GLY A 40 8.47 -3.45 11.12
C GLY A 40 9.53 -2.43 11.52
N PRO A 41 10.82 -2.78 11.55
CA PRO A 41 11.82 -1.79 11.84
C PRO A 41 11.79 -0.86 10.63
N ALA A 42 11.34 0.37 10.84
CA ALA A 42 12.29 1.40 10.49
C ALA A 42 13.58 0.94 11.18
N THR A 43 14.59 0.55 10.39
CA THR A 43 15.97 0.84 10.80
C THR A 43 15.92 2.26 11.40
N ASP A 44 16.67 2.60 12.44
CA ASP A 44 16.70 3.97 13.00
C ASP A 44 17.13 4.99 11.91
N ALA A 45 16.27 5.26 10.92
CA ALA A 45 16.48 5.72 9.55
C ALA A 45 15.34 6.66 9.16
N GLY A 46 14.68 7.26 10.16
CA GLY A 46 14.32 8.64 9.96
C GLY A 46 15.63 9.41 9.89
N SER A 47 15.96 9.96 8.71
CA SER A 47 17.10 10.86 8.51
C SER A 47 17.27 11.76 9.74
N GLN A 48 18.41 11.67 10.43
CA GLN A 48 18.69 12.54 11.57
C GLN A 48 19.02 13.98 11.14
N LEU A 49 19.10 14.22 9.83
CA LEU A 49 19.48 15.50 9.22
C LEU A 49 18.31 16.46 8.94
N VAL A 50 17.05 16.07 9.14
CA VAL A 50 15.98 17.06 9.19
C VAL A 50 16.03 17.69 10.58
N ASP A 51 16.72 18.83 10.67
CA ASP A 51 16.56 19.75 11.80
C ASP A 51 15.06 19.89 12.07
N LYS A 52 14.66 19.66 13.32
CA LYS A 52 13.26 19.65 13.77
C LYS A 52 12.57 21.00 13.56
N ASN A 53 13.34 22.04 13.26
CA ASN A 53 12.89 23.39 12.90
C ASN A 53 12.88 23.66 11.37
N MET A 54 13.32 22.70 10.56
CA MET A 54 13.45 22.84 9.10
C MET A 54 12.29 22.17 8.35
N VAL A 55 11.24 22.96 8.06
CA VAL A 55 10.23 22.82 6.97
C VAL A 55 9.88 21.37 6.55
N SER A 56 8.80 20.76 7.05
CA SER A 56 8.33 19.40 6.71
C SER A 56 7.23 19.30 5.64
N ALA A 57 6.94 20.38 4.93
CA ALA A 57 6.27 20.50 3.63
C ALA A 57 6.07 21.99 3.36
N TYR A 58 5.94 22.37 2.10
CA TYR A 58 5.70 23.75 1.76
C TYR A 58 4.79 23.88 0.54
N VAL A 59 3.98 24.93 0.59
CA VAL A 59 3.32 25.52 -0.56
C VAL A 59 4.08 26.82 -0.82
N GLN A 60 4.48 27.03 -2.06
CA GLN A 60 5.24 28.20 -2.50
C GLN A 60 4.51 28.83 -3.67
N LEU A 61 4.17 30.10 -3.54
CA LEU A 61 3.69 30.94 -4.62
C LEU A 61 4.89 31.68 -5.23
N MET A 62 4.99 31.65 -6.56
CA MET A 62 6.03 32.32 -7.32
C MET A 62 5.52 33.67 -7.86
N ALA A 63 6.43 34.60 -8.16
CA ALA A 63 6.09 35.92 -8.73
C ALA A 63 5.39 35.85 -10.09
N ASP A 64 5.51 34.74 -10.83
CA ASP A 64 4.74 34.51 -12.06
C ASP A 64 3.30 34.01 -11.81
N GLY A 65 2.88 33.92 -10.54
CA GLY A 65 1.56 33.45 -10.12
C GLY A 65 1.41 31.93 -10.07
N THR A 66 2.46 31.15 -10.39
CA THR A 66 2.42 29.70 -10.26
C THR A 66 2.62 29.25 -8.81
N VAL A 67 2.03 28.13 -8.45
CA VAL A 67 2.11 27.52 -7.13
C VAL A 67 2.88 26.21 -7.22
N ARG A 68 3.84 26.01 -6.34
CA ARG A 68 4.54 24.74 -6.13
C ARG A 68 4.21 24.19 -4.76
N ALA A 69 3.74 22.96 -4.71
CA ALA A 69 3.52 22.23 -3.47
C ALA A 69 4.38 20.96 -3.44
N CYS A 70 4.88 20.62 -2.25
CA CYS A 70 5.78 19.47 -2.05
C CYS A 70 5.25 18.53 -0.97
N ASN A 71 5.35 17.22 -1.22
CA ASN A 71 4.98 16.16 -0.28
C ASN A 71 5.94 14.97 -0.40
N GLY A 72 6.34 14.39 0.73
CA GLY A 72 7.22 13.23 0.81
C GLY A 72 6.56 11.90 0.42
N HIS A 73 5.23 11.83 0.46
CA HIS A 73 4.49 10.68 -0.09
C HIS A 73 4.54 10.66 -1.61
N VAL A 74 4.25 9.50 -2.20
CA VAL A 74 4.38 9.25 -3.64
C VAL A 74 3.10 8.67 -4.23
N ASP A 75 2.86 8.90 -5.51
CA ASP A 75 1.64 8.44 -6.17
C ASP A 75 1.79 7.00 -6.68
N LEU A 76 1.16 6.04 -5.99
CA LEU A 76 1.27 4.62 -6.35
C LEU A 76 0.25 4.18 -7.41
N GLY A 77 -0.21 5.12 -8.24
CA GLY A 77 -1.34 4.93 -9.15
C GLY A 77 -2.69 5.28 -8.52
N THR A 78 -2.70 5.88 -7.33
CA THR A 78 -3.90 6.24 -6.56
C THR A 78 -4.45 7.63 -6.90
N GLY A 79 -3.66 8.46 -7.60
CA GLY A 79 -4.06 9.81 -8.01
C GLY A 79 -3.83 10.88 -6.95
N ILE A 80 -3.03 10.62 -5.92
CA ILE A 80 -2.74 11.61 -4.86
C ILE A 80 -2.09 12.88 -5.40
N ARG A 81 -1.34 12.82 -6.50
CA ARG A 81 -0.76 14.01 -7.13
C ARG A 81 -1.86 14.99 -7.51
N THR A 82 -2.89 14.47 -8.18
CA THR A 82 -4.06 15.25 -8.60
C THR A 82 -4.87 15.72 -7.39
N ALA A 83 -5.09 14.85 -6.41
CA ALA A 83 -5.85 15.20 -5.21
C ALA A 83 -5.17 16.32 -4.39
N PHE A 84 -3.85 16.25 -4.18
CA PHE A 84 -3.12 17.30 -3.48
C PHE A 84 -3.10 18.62 -4.26
N MET A 85 -3.03 18.56 -5.60
CA MET A 85 -3.18 19.76 -6.43
C MET A 85 -4.56 20.39 -6.28
N GLN A 86 -5.64 19.59 -6.28
CA GLN A 86 -7.00 20.10 -6.04
C GLN A 86 -7.13 20.77 -4.68
N ILE A 87 -6.57 20.17 -3.62
CA ILE A 87 -6.59 20.74 -2.27
C ILE A 87 -5.95 22.13 -2.26
N VAL A 88 -4.75 22.25 -2.84
CA VAL A 88 -4.01 23.52 -2.87
C VAL A 88 -4.72 24.54 -3.76
N ALA A 89 -5.16 24.13 -4.95
CA ALA A 89 -5.83 25.00 -5.91
C ALA A 89 -7.12 25.59 -5.33
N ASP A 90 -7.97 24.76 -4.73
CA ASP A 90 -9.26 25.19 -4.20
C ASP A 90 -9.10 26.10 -2.97
N GLU A 91 -8.13 25.78 -2.12
CA GLU A 91 -7.86 26.56 -0.92
C GLU A 91 -7.13 27.88 -1.24
N MET A 92 -6.45 27.99 -2.38
CA MET A 92 -5.85 29.25 -2.84
C MET A 92 -6.72 30.03 -3.83
N ASP A 93 -7.85 29.47 -4.29
CA ASP A 93 -8.66 30.04 -5.38
C ASP A 93 -7.87 30.27 -6.67
N VAL A 94 -7.00 29.33 -7.05
CA VAL A 94 -6.25 29.30 -8.31
C VAL A 94 -6.73 28.16 -9.21
N ASP A 95 -6.40 28.23 -10.50
CA ASP A 95 -6.68 27.13 -11.42
C ASP A 95 -5.70 25.95 -11.19
N MET A 96 -6.16 24.74 -11.53
CA MET A 96 -5.38 23.51 -11.30
C MET A 96 -4.05 23.47 -12.07
N ASP A 97 -3.99 24.10 -13.25
CA ASP A 97 -2.79 24.17 -14.09
C ASP A 97 -1.74 25.17 -13.57
N GLN A 98 -2.14 26.08 -12.68
CA GLN A 98 -1.21 26.96 -11.95
C GLN A 98 -0.49 26.21 -10.82
N VAL A 99 -0.95 25.01 -10.43
CA VAL A 99 -0.35 24.23 -9.34
C VAL A 99 0.55 23.13 -9.89
N SER A 100 1.78 23.07 -9.38
CA SER A 100 2.72 21.97 -9.59
C SER A 100 2.94 21.19 -8.29
N MET A 101 3.02 19.87 -8.38
CA MET A 101 3.21 18.99 -7.23
C MET A 101 4.52 18.22 -7.35
N VAL A 102 5.38 18.28 -6.34
CA VAL A 102 6.60 17.47 -6.24
C VAL A 102 6.41 16.40 -5.18
N LEU A 103 6.60 15.14 -5.56
CA LEU A 103 6.34 13.97 -4.70
C LEU A 103 7.60 13.13 -4.54
N GLY A 104 8.00 12.88 -3.28
CA GLY A 104 9.03 11.89 -2.90
C GLY A 104 10.46 12.11 -3.40
N ASP A 105 10.80 13.26 -3.97
CA ASP A 105 12.20 13.61 -4.26
C ASP A 105 12.90 14.01 -2.95
N THR A 106 13.96 13.31 -2.56
CA THR A 106 14.54 13.50 -1.21
C THR A 106 15.26 14.83 -1.04
N ASP A 107 15.66 15.50 -2.13
CA ASP A 107 16.25 16.83 -2.06
C ASP A 107 15.19 17.94 -2.02
N ALA A 108 14.00 17.69 -2.57
CA ALA A 108 12.95 18.70 -2.73
C ALA A 108 11.79 18.55 -1.73
N THR A 109 11.59 17.34 -1.21
CA THR A 109 10.44 16.99 -0.36
C THR A 109 10.88 16.64 1.05
N PRO A 110 10.02 16.89 2.05
CA PRO A 110 10.27 16.50 3.43
C PRO A 110 10.16 14.99 3.64
N ASN A 111 10.86 14.45 4.63
CA ASN A 111 10.61 13.08 5.09
C ASN A 111 9.30 13.04 5.89
N GLN A 112 8.24 12.55 5.27
CA GLN A 112 6.92 12.33 5.90
C GLN A 112 6.67 10.85 6.19
N GLY A 113 7.69 10.01 6.07
CA GLY A 113 7.58 8.57 6.15
C GLY A 113 7.05 7.91 4.87
N PRO A 114 6.73 6.61 4.95
CA PRO A 114 6.35 5.78 3.82
C PRO A 114 4.92 6.05 3.31
N THR A 115 4.66 5.81 2.02
CA THR A 115 3.29 5.84 1.47
C THR A 115 2.60 4.51 1.73
N ILE A 116 1.88 4.41 2.86
CA ILE A 116 1.22 3.18 3.31
C ILE A 116 -0.13 3.47 3.95
N ALA A 117 -0.88 2.41 4.28
CA ALA A 117 -1.96 2.47 5.25
C ALA A 117 -3.13 3.39 4.88
N SER A 118 -3.32 3.67 3.58
CA SER A 118 -4.27 4.69 3.14
C SER A 118 -4.07 6.05 3.85
N ASN A 119 -2.85 6.40 4.25
CA ASN A 119 -2.64 7.52 5.16
C ASN A 119 -2.39 8.87 4.46
N SER A 120 -1.97 8.90 3.19
CA SER A 120 -1.43 10.13 2.57
C SER A 120 -2.40 11.31 2.60
N VAL A 121 -3.66 11.13 2.21
CA VAL A 121 -4.69 12.19 2.28
C VAL A 121 -5.08 12.47 3.74
N GLN A 122 -5.27 11.43 4.55
CA GLN A 122 -5.66 11.55 5.95
C GLN A 122 -4.63 12.36 6.78
N ALA A 123 -3.35 12.21 6.48
CA ALA A 123 -2.26 12.92 7.15
C ALA A 123 -1.97 14.30 6.55
N ALA A 124 -2.02 14.45 5.22
CA ALA A 124 -1.51 15.65 4.56
C ALA A 124 -2.59 16.68 4.15
N ALA A 125 -3.86 16.29 4.04
CA ALA A 125 -4.89 17.17 3.52
C ALA A 125 -5.03 18.47 4.34
N VAL A 126 -5.24 18.36 5.66
CA VAL A 126 -5.45 19.54 6.52
C VAL A 126 -4.20 20.45 6.56
N PRO A 127 -2.98 19.96 6.78
CA PRO A 127 -1.79 20.82 6.78
C PRO A 127 -1.53 21.52 5.44
N MET A 128 -1.78 20.86 4.31
CA MET A 128 -1.66 21.50 2.99
C MET A 128 -2.70 22.59 2.79
N ARG A 129 -3.92 22.40 3.30
CA ARG A 129 -4.96 23.44 3.31
C ARG A 129 -4.56 24.63 4.16
N GLN A 130 -4.07 24.39 5.37
CA GLN A 130 -3.60 25.47 6.25
C GLN A 130 -2.49 26.28 5.57
N ALA A 131 -1.53 25.62 4.91
CA ALA A 131 -0.47 26.31 4.19
C ALA A 131 -1.00 27.18 3.03
N ALA A 132 -1.92 26.63 2.22
CA ALA A 132 -2.58 27.35 1.14
C ALA A 132 -3.42 28.55 1.65
N ALA A 133 -4.20 28.35 2.71
CA ALA A 133 -5.04 29.37 3.32
C ALA A 133 -4.21 30.53 3.90
N GLN A 134 -3.06 30.22 4.51
CA GLN A 134 -2.15 31.22 5.06
C GLN A 134 -1.51 32.07 3.95
N ILE A 135 -1.14 31.47 2.81
CA ILE A 135 -0.70 32.23 1.63
C ILE A 135 -1.83 33.15 1.17
N ARG A 136 -3.04 32.63 0.98
CA ARG A 136 -4.19 33.45 0.56
C ARG A 136 -4.43 34.62 1.51
N ARG A 137 -4.37 34.39 2.82
CA ARG A 137 -4.54 35.44 3.82
C ARG A 137 -3.47 36.52 3.71
N TYR A 138 -2.21 36.12 3.55
CA TYR A 138 -1.10 37.06 3.34
C TYR A 138 -1.33 37.94 2.10
N LEU A 139 -1.80 37.36 0.99
CA LEU A 139 -2.08 38.11 -0.24
C LEU A 139 -3.21 39.13 -0.05
N LEU A 140 -4.26 38.75 0.67
CA LEU A 140 -5.36 39.66 1.01
C LEU A 140 -4.88 40.82 1.88
N ASP A 141 -4.07 40.55 2.91
CA ASP A 141 -3.53 41.59 3.79
C ASP A 141 -2.53 42.51 3.05
N GLU A 142 -1.71 41.97 2.14
CA GLU A 142 -0.79 42.76 1.32
C GLU A 142 -1.53 43.62 0.29
N ALA A 143 -2.59 43.10 -0.34
CA ALA A 143 -3.45 43.88 -1.22
C ALA A 143 -4.17 45.01 -0.45
N ALA A 144 -4.74 44.70 0.72
CA ALA A 144 -5.35 45.68 1.60
C ALA A 144 -4.38 46.82 1.93
N ARG A 145 -3.13 46.49 2.27
CA ARG A 145 -2.07 47.45 2.56
C ARG A 145 -1.69 48.29 1.33
N ARG A 146 -1.51 47.69 0.15
CA ARG A 146 -1.11 48.40 -1.08
C ARG A 146 -2.18 49.35 -1.63
N TYR A 147 -3.45 48.93 -1.54
CA TYR A 147 -4.58 49.66 -2.12
C TYR A 147 -5.38 50.49 -1.11
N GLY A 148 -5.03 50.44 0.19
CA GLY A 148 -5.65 51.26 1.23
C GLY A 148 -7.10 50.89 1.51
N VAL A 149 -7.48 49.62 1.38
CA VAL A 149 -8.84 49.09 1.59
C VAL A 149 -8.87 48.07 2.72
N PRO A 150 -9.98 47.89 3.46
CA PRO A 150 -10.07 46.88 4.52
C PRO A 150 -9.94 45.45 3.97
N THR A 151 -9.17 44.56 4.63
CA THR A 151 -9.03 43.16 4.20
C THR A 151 -10.38 42.46 4.05
N ASP A 152 -11.34 42.71 4.94
CA ASP A 152 -12.66 42.08 4.90
C ASP A 152 -13.51 42.55 3.70
N SER A 153 -13.12 43.62 3.02
CA SER A 153 -13.74 44.10 1.77
C SER A 153 -13.18 43.44 0.51
N LEU A 154 -12.23 42.50 0.66
CA LEU A 154 -11.57 41.80 -0.42
C LEU A 154 -12.05 40.36 -0.55
N SER A 155 -11.84 39.79 -1.73
CA SER A 155 -12.11 38.40 -2.08
C SER A 155 -11.07 37.90 -3.07
N THR A 156 -10.98 36.59 -3.24
CA THR A 156 -10.05 35.95 -4.16
C THR A 156 -10.77 35.13 -5.20
N ARG A 157 -10.29 35.18 -6.44
CA ARG A 157 -10.82 34.38 -7.54
C ARG A 157 -9.76 34.21 -8.64
N ALA A 158 -9.60 32.98 -9.13
CA ALA A 158 -8.72 32.65 -10.26
C ALA A 158 -7.31 33.25 -10.14
N GLY A 159 -6.68 33.18 -8.96
CA GLY A 159 -5.34 33.70 -8.70
C GLY A 159 -5.23 35.24 -8.65
N HIS A 160 -6.34 35.92 -8.39
CA HIS A 160 -6.40 37.37 -8.29
C HIS A 160 -7.14 37.81 -7.03
N VAL A 161 -6.79 39.01 -6.53
CA VAL A 161 -7.51 39.69 -5.46
C VAL A 161 -8.46 40.72 -6.07
N HIS A 162 -9.71 40.67 -5.61
CA HIS A 162 -10.79 41.58 -6.01
C HIS A 162 -11.39 42.28 -4.80
N THR A 163 -11.94 43.47 -4.98
CA THR A 163 -12.92 44.05 -4.04
C THR A 163 -14.24 43.26 -4.08
N ARG A 164 -15.09 43.41 -3.06
CA ARG A 164 -16.42 42.75 -3.00
C ARG A 164 -17.35 43.10 -4.17
N ASP A 165 -17.18 44.27 -4.80
CA ASP A 165 -17.94 44.66 -6.00
C ASP A 165 -17.40 44.03 -7.31
N GLY A 166 -16.30 43.26 -7.22
CA GLY A 166 -15.69 42.54 -8.33
C GLY A 166 -14.53 43.26 -9.00
N THR A 167 -14.18 44.50 -8.60
CA THR A 167 -13.04 45.23 -9.18
C THR A 167 -11.74 44.47 -8.94
N LEU A 168 -11.02 44.16 -10.02
CA LEU A 168 -9.71 43.52 -9.96
C LEU A 168 -8.67 44.49 -9.36
N LEU A 169 -7.95 44.06 -8.32
CA LEU A 169 -6.89 44.85 -7.70
C LEU A 169 -5.50 44.40 -8.12
N ALA A 170 -5.20 43.10 -8.02
CA ALA A 170 -3.88 42.56 -8.35
C ALA A 170 -3.93 41.07 -8.64
N ALA A 171 -3.00 40.60 -9.47
CA ALA A 171 -2.69 39.17 -9.55
C ALA A 171 -1.86 38.74 -8.33
N TYR A 172 -1.95 37.46 -7.95
CA TYR A 172 -1.19 36.91 -6.82
C TYR A 172 0.32 37.15 -6.96
N GLY A 173 0.88 36.95 -8.16
CA GLY A 173 2.30 37.15 -8.43
C GLY A 173 2.78 38.59 -8.18
N GLU A 174 1.94 39.59 -8.46
CA GLU A 174 2.27 41.00 -8.22
C GLU A 174 2.38 41.32 -6.73
N LEU A 175 1.61 40.61 -5.90
CA LEU A 175 1.61 40.77 -4.44
C LEU A 175 2.79 40.06 -3.79
N VAL A 176 3.42 39.09 -4.48
CA VAL A 176 4.70 38.50 -4.10
C VAL A 176 5.81 39.50 -4.45
N GLY A 177 6.36 40.17 -3.45
CA GLY A 177 7.48 41.10 -3.66
C GLY A 177 8.79 40.39 -4.06
N ASP A 178 9.84 41.17 -4.32
CA ASP A 178 11.13 40.65 -4.82
C ASP A 178 11.90 39.77 -3.81
N HIS A 179 11.56 39.86 -2.53
CA HIS A 179 12.26 39.14 -1.45
C HIS A 179 11.57 37.83 -1.12
N PRO A 180 12.30 36.69 -1.07
CA PRO A 180 11.72 35.43 -0.63
C PRO A 180 11.22 35.56 0.81
N LEU A 181 9.92 35.35 1.03
CA LEU A 181 9.32 35.32 2.36
C LEU A 181 9.00 33.87 2.73
N SER A 182 9.59 33.37 3.81
CA SER A 182 9.31 32.04 4.36
C SER A 182 8.71 32.20 5.76
N VAL A 183 7.45 31.78 5.93
CA VAL A 183 6.77 31.84 7.23
C VAL A 183 6.46 30.43 7.77
N PRO A 184 6.50 30.23 9.10
CA PRO A 184 6.02 29.00 9.71
C PRO A 184 4.50 28.89 9.58
N LEU A 185 4.01 27.67 9.50
CA LEU A 185 2.58 27.40 9.40
C LEU A 185 1.84 27.77 10.68
N ASP A 186 0.83 28.61 10.49
CA ASP A 186 -0.21 28.87 11.46
C ASP A 186 -1.25 27.75 11.39
N LYS A 187 -1.43 27.02 12.50
CA LYS A 187 -2.39 25.90 12.59
C LYS A 187 -3.82 26.41 12.81
N ASP A 188 -3.97 27.64 13.26
CA ASP A 188 -5.25 28.24 13.59
C ASP A 188 -5.77 29.14 12.45
N VAL A 189 -5.06 29.17 11.31
CA VAL A 189 -5.48 29.89 10.12
C VAL A 189 -6.87 29.44 9.66
N PRO A 190 -7.83 30.36 9.47
CA PRO A 190 -9.16 30.02 9.02
C PRO A 190 -9.12 29.35 7.64
N LEU A 191 -9.73 28.17 7.56
CA LEU A 191 -9.84 27.42 6.32
C LEU A 191 -11.10 27.80 5.55
N LYS A 192 -11.04 27.67 4.22
CA LYS A 192 -12.21 27.82 3.34
C LYS A 192 -13.31 26.82 3.77
N PRO A 193 -14.55 27.28 3.99
CA PRO A 193 -15.67 26.39 4.27
C PRO A 193 -15.93 25.42 3.11
N VAL A 194 -16.39 24.21 3.42
CA VAL A 194 -16.57 23.12 2.43
C VAL A 194 -17.59 23.50 1.36
N GLU A 195 -18.62 24.25 1.74
CA GLU A 195 -19.66 24.80 0.86
C GLU A 195 -19.12 25.74 -0.22
N ASN A 196 -17.93 26.32 -0.01
CA ASN A 196 -17.31 27.24 -0.95
C ASN A 196 -16.33 26.54 -1.91
N TYR A 197 -16.12 25.23 -1.78
CA TYR A 197 -15.21 24.48 -2.64
C TYR A 197 -15.65 24.50 -4.11
N GLY A 198 -14.71 24.86 -4.98
CA GLY A 198 -14.88 24.84 -6.43
C GLY A 198 -14.29 23.59 -7.10
N LEU A 199 -13.31 22.93 -6.47
CA LEU A 199 -12.55 21.82 -7.06
C LEU A 199 -12.58 20.55 -6.20
N VAL A 200 -12.45 20.68 -4.88
CA VAL A 200 -12.53 19.54 -3.94
C VAL A 200 -13.96 19.00 -3.97
N GLY A 201 -14.09 17.67 -4.03
CA GLY A 201 -15.39 17.01 -4.17
C GLY A 201 -15.88 16.90 -5.61
N ARG A 202 -15.13 17.43 -6.59
CA ARG A 202 -15.42 17.26 -8.03
C ARG A 202 -14.45 16.28 -8.68
N SER A 203 -14.95 15.58 -9.69
CA SER A 203 -14.13 14.70 -10.53
C SER A 203 -13.34 15.56 -11.52
N VAL A 204 -12.02 15.59 -11.36
CA VAL A 204 -11.09 16.20 -12.33
C VAL A 204 -10.19 15.11 -12.94
N PRO A 205 -9.83 15.22 -14.24
CA PRO A 205 -8.90 14.30 -14.87
C PRO A 205 -7.56 14.24 -14.15
N ARG A 206 -6.97 13.04 -14.08
CA ARG A 206 -5.67 12.84 -13.46
C ARG A 206 -4.54 13.42 -14.31
N VAL A 207 -3.69 14.22 -13.68
CA VAL A 207 -2.57 14.91 -14.35
C VAL A 207 -1.47 13.96 -14.81
N ASP A 208 -1.39 12.76 -14.26
CA ASP A 208 -0.34 11.77 -14.57
C ASP A 208 -0.71 10.81 -15.73
N ILE A 209 -1.98 10.76 -16.15
CA ILE A 209 -2.45 9.81 -17.18
C ILE A 209 -1.94 10.16 -18.60
N PRO A 210 -1.95 11.43 -19.06
CA PRO A 210 -1.56 11.73 -20.44
C PRO A 210 -0.15 11.24 -20.81
N ALA A 211 0.83 11.39 -19.92
CA ALA A 211 2.20 10.90 -20.11
C ALA A 211 2.27 9.36 -20.20
N LYS A 212 1.46 8.66 -19.40
CA LYS A 212 1.36 7.18 -19.40
C LYS A 212 0.79 6.65 -20.72
N VAL A 213 -0.29 7.26 -21.21
CA VAL A 213 -0.99 6.80 -22.42
C VAL A 213 -0.19 7.12 -23.69
N SER A 214 0.55 8.22 -23.70
CA SER A 214 1.40 8.60 -24.84
C SER A 214 2.72 7.84 -24.94
N GLY A 215 3.08 7.02 -23.93
CA GLY A 215 4.39 6.36 -23.88
C GLY A 215 5.55 7.34 -23.61
N GLY A 216 5.26 8.47 -22.96
CA GLY A 216 6.29 9.44 -22.55
C GLY A 216 7.15 8.90 -21.39
N LEU A 217 8.30 9.55 -21.16
CA LEU A 217 9.22 9.24 -20.05
C LEU A 217 8.49 9.32 -18.70
N THR A 218 8.11 8.17 -18.15
CA THR A 218 7.23 8.10 -16.98
C THR A 218 7.77 7.14 -15.92
N TYR A 219 8.22 5.96 -16.36
CA TYR A 219 8.72 4.90 -15.50
C TYR A 219 10.25 4.91 -15.47
N VAL A 220 10.85 4.33 -14.42
CA VAL A 220 12.32 4.16 -14.35
C VAL A 220 12.86 3.42 -15.58
N HIS A 221 12.08 2.48 -16.12
CA HIS A 221 12.42 1.68 -17.30
C HIS A 221 12.68 2.52 -18.56
N ASP A 222 12.05 3.68 -18.66
CA ASP A 222 12.15 4.58 -19.82
C ASP A 222 13.43 5.43 -19.79
N MET A 223 14.05 5.59 -18.61
CA MET A 223 15.21 6.46 -18.40
C MET A 223 16.42 6.02 -19.24
N ARG A 224 17.10 6.99 -19.85
CA ARG A 224 18.37 6.80 -20.56
C ARG A 224 19.33 7.92 -20.16
N LEU A 225 20.52 7.56 -19.66
CA LEU A 225 21.59 8.51 -19.35
C LEU A 225 22.77 8.33 -20.32
N PRO A 226 23.55 9.39 -20.61
CA PRO A 226 24.77 9.27 -21.41
C PRO A 226 25.76 8.28 -20.76
N GLY A 227 26.27 7.34 -21.54
CA GLY A 227 27.23 6.34 -21.06
C GLY A 227 26.65 5.28 -20.10
N MET A 228 25.32 5.20 -19.98
CA MET A 228 24.64 4.25 -19.11
C MET A 228 25.00 2.80 -19.42
N LEU A 229 25.34 2.04 -18.38
CA LEU A 229 25.56 0.60 -18.42
C LEU A 229 24.30 -0.16 -17.97
N HIS A 230 24.20 -1.41 -18.40
CA HIS A 230 23.13 -2.33 -18.05
C HIS A 230 23.67 -3.47 -17.21
N ALA A 231 22.99 -3.78 -16.12
CA ALA A 231 23.40 -4.84 -15.22
C ALA A 231 22.28 -5.84 -14.91
N ARG A 232 22.69 -7.06 -14.58
CA ARG A 232 21.85 -8.15 -14.05
C ARG A 232 22.55 -8.75 -12.85
N VAL A 233 21.79 -9.00 -11.78
CA VAL A 233 22.29 -9.66 -10.58
C VAL A 233 22.16 -11.17 -10.80
N VAL A 234 23.17 -11.94 -10.44
CA VAL A 234 23.13 -13.41 -10.43
C VAL A 234 22.83 -13.82 -9.00
N ARG A 235 21.57 -14.22 -8.76
CA ARG A 235 21.05 -14.46 -7.41
C ARG A 235 21.54 -15.79 -6.82
N PRO A 236 21.73 -15.87 -5.49
CA PRO A 236 22.08 -17.11 -4.80
C PRO A 236 20.91 -18.12 -4.79
N PRO A 237 21.13 -19.39 -4.39
CA PRO A 237 20.13 -20.45 -4.51
C PRO A 237 19.00 -20.43 -3.44
N TYR A 238 19.08 -19.60 -2.39
CA TYR A 238 18.09 -19.53 -1.31
C TYR A 238 16.91 -18.59 -1.62
N ARG A 239 16.15 -18.89 -2.68
CA ARG A 239 15.09 -18.02 -3.23
C ARG A 239 14.08 -17.56 -2.18
N GLY A 240 13.92 -16.25 -2.04
CA GLY A 240 12.90 -15.64 -1.16
C GLY A 240 13.20 -15.79 0.33
N ARG A 241 14.48 -15.99 0.70
CA ARG A 241 14.95 -16.09 2.09
C ARG A 241 15.95 -14.98 2.38
N ASP A 242 15.76 -14.32 3.51
CA ASP A 242 16.52 -13.14 3.94
C ASP A 242 17.14 -13.29 5.34
N ALA A 243 17.02 -14.48 5.95
CA ALA A 243 17.58 -14.80 7.25
C ALA A 243 18.30 -16.16 7.25
N GLY A 244 19.27 -16.29 8.16
CA GLY A 244 20.03 -17.52 8.39
C GLY A 244 21.51 -17.41 7.98
N GLY A 245 22.32 -18.35 8.49
CA GLY A 245 23.78 -18.32 8.34
C GLY A 245 24.32 -18.50 6.92
N MET A 246 23.47 -18.83 5.94
CA MET A 246 23.86 -18.92 4.53
C MET A 246 23.87 -17.57 3.81
N VAL A 247 23.13 -16.58 4.32
CA VAL A 247 23.02 -15.27 3.68
C VAL A 247 24.35 -14.53 3.77
N ALA A 248 24.84 -14.02 2.64
CA ALA A 248 26.17 -13.40 2.49
C ALA A 248 27.36 -14.34 2.69
N ALA A 249 27.15 -15.65 2.67
CA ALA A 249 28.19 -16.64 2.97
C ALA A 249 28.15 -17.88 2.05
N SER A 250 27.32 -17.84 1.01
CA SER A 250 27.05 -18.97 0.13
C SER A 250 27.95 -19.01 -1.10
N LEU A 251 28.42 -17.88 -1.63
CA LEU A 251 29.30 -17.87 -2.79
C LEU A 251 30.64 -18.55 -2.48
N GLU A 252 31.02 -19.54 -3.31
CA GLU A 252 32.28 -20.26 -3.18
C GLU A 252 33.28 -19.84 -4.25
N SER A 253 32.85 -19.77 -5.51
CA SER A 253 33.70 -19.38 -6.63
C SER A 253 32.89 -18.83 -7.80
N ILE A 254 33.56 -18.05 -8.66
CA ILE A 254 33.03 -17.54 -9.92
C ILE A 254 34.04 -17.88 -11.03
N ASP A 255 33.56 -18.47 -12.12
CA ASP A 255 34.33 -18.63 -13.35
C ASP A 255 33.98 -17.49 -14.32
N GLU A 256 34.73 -16.39 -14.26
CA GLU A 256 34.51 -15.23 -15.15
C GLU A 256 34.80 -15.57 -16.63
N SER A 257 35.59 -16.62 -16.92
CA SER A 257 35.85 -17.02 -18.30
C SER A 257 34.59 -17.50 -19.02
N SER A 258 33.58 -17.97 -18.27
CA SER A 258 32.28 -18.39 -18.78
C SER A 258 31.50 -17.29 -19.51
N VAL A 259 31.80 -16.01 -19.24
CA VAL A 259 31.19 -14.84 -19.88
C VAL A 259 32.12 -14.09 -20.84
N SER A 260 33.35 -14.57 -21.05
CA SER A 260 34.36 -13.93 -21.91
C SER A 260 33.92 -13.68 -23.36
N ARG A 261 32.96 -14.46 -23.86
CA ARG A 261 32.40 -14.34 -25.21
C ARG A 261 31.31 -13.26 -25.36
N VAL A 262 30.90 -12.60 -24.28
CA VAL A 262 29.85 -11.58 -24.32
C VAL A 262 30.46 -10.26 -24.83
N PRO A 263 30.07 -9.76 -26.02
CA PRO A 263 30.83 -8.71 -26.71
C PRO A 263 30.93 -7.39 -25.97
N SER A 264 29.86 -6.95 -25.31
CA SER A 264 29.84 -5.67 -24.58
C SER A 264 30.00 -5.81 -23.07
N LEU A 265 30.50 -6.95 -22.58
CA LEU A 265 30.80 -7.15 -21.16
C LEU A 265 31.79 -6.07 -20.67
N VAL A 266 31.46 -5.47 -19.53
CA VAL A 266 32.29 -4.47 -18.86
C VAL A 266 32.97 -5.08 -17.65
N LYS A 267 32.19 -5.73 -16.77
CA LYS A 267 32.72 -6.26 -15.51
C LYS A 267 31.79 -7.33 -14.90
N VAL A 268 32.37 -8.28 -14.19
CA VAL A 268 31.69 -9.08 -13.16
C VAL A 268 32.03 -8.47 -11.80
N VAL A 269 31.02 -8.13 -11.01
CA VAL A 269 31.19 -7.57 -9.67
C VAL A 269 30.70 -8.59 -8.66
N ALA A 270 31.55 -8.94 -7.68
CA ALA A 270 31.22 -9.90 -6.63
C ALA A 270 31.61 -9.34 -5.25
N ILE A 271 30.62 -9.23 -4.36
CA ILE A 271 30.78 -8.82 -2.96
C ILE A 271 29.97 -9.79 -2.10
N LYS A 272 30.64 -10.78 -1.51
CA LYS A 272 29.98 -11.92 -0.84
C LYS A 272 28.94 -12.56 -1.77
N ASP A 273 27.65 -12.58 -1.40
CA ASP A 273 26.60 -13.17 -2.23
C ASP A 273 25.98 -12.18 -3.23
N PHE A 274 26.40 -10.92 -3.23
CA PHE A 274 26.03 -9.96 -4.27
C PHE A 274 26.93 -10.17 -5.49
N VAL A 275 26.41 -10.83 -6.53
CA VAL A 275 27.10 -11.07 -7.80
C VAL A 275 26.33 -10.39 -8.92
N ALA A 276 26.99 -9.59 -9.76
CA ALA A 276 26.37 -8.94 -10.88
C ALA A 276 27.26 -8.96 -12.13
N VAL A 277 26.62 -9.07 -13.28
CA VAL A 277 27.25 -8.86 -14.60
C VAL A 277 26.84 -7.50 -15.13
N VAL A 278 27.80 -6.79 -15.72
CA VAL A 278 27.59 -5.44 -16.26
C VAL A 278 28.06 -5.38 -17.70
N ALA A 279 27.21 -4.86 -18.60
CA ALA A 279 27.49 -4.72 -20.02
C ALA A 279 27.04 -3.36 -20.56
N ARG A 280 27.51 -2.98 -21.76
CA ARG A 280 27.07 -1.73 -22.42
C ARG A 280 25.71 -1.89 -23.09
N ARG A 281 25.31 -3.12 -23.45
CA ARG A 281 24.01 -3.45 -24.04
C ARG A 281 23.18 -4.28 -23.06
N GLU A 282 21.88 -4.10 -23.09
CA GLU A 282 20.96 -4.79 -22.17
C GLU A 282 20.92 -6.30 -22.42
N GLU A 283 20.78 -6.69 -23.68
CA GLU A 283 20.74 -8.08 -24.12
C GLU A 283 22.03 -8.84 -23.78
N ASP A 284 23.17 -8.16 -23.76
CA ASP A 284 24.45 -8.74 -23.37
C ASP A 284 24.55 -8.94 -21.85
N ALA A 285 23.98 -8.01 -21.05
CA ALA A 285 23.86 -8.22 -19.60
C ALA A 285 22.96 -9.41 -19.26
N ILE A 286 21.85 -9.58 -20.00
CA ILE A 286 20.97 -10.76 -19.89
C ILE A 286 21.70 -12.03 -20.30
N LEU A 287 22.45 -12.00 -21.41
CA LEU A 287 23.21 -13.15 -21.86
C LEU A 287 24.30 -13.52 -20.84
N ALA A 288 25.04 -12.54 -20.33
CA ALA A 288 26.09 -12.76 -19.34
C ALA A 288 25.51 -13.36 -18.05
N SER A 289 24.35 -12.92 -17.56
CA SER A 289 23.79 -13.44 -16.31
C SER A 289 23.37 -14.90 -16.41
N ARG A 290 22.96 -15.33 -17.61
CA ARG A 290 22.62 -16.73 -17.91
C ARG A 290 23.85 -17.62 -18.12
N LEU A 291 24.97 -17.03 -18.54
CA LEU A 291 26.20 -17.78 -18.82
C LEU A 291 27.15 -17.86 -17.63
N LEU A 292 27.13 -16.86 -16.74
CA LEU A 292 28.05 -16.80 -15.62
C LEU A 292 27.91 -18.05 -14.74
N LYS A 293 29.01 -18.79 -14.61
CA LYS A 293 29.10 -19.94 -13.72
C LYS A 293 29.56 -19.46 -12.35
N ALA A 294 28.64 -19.44 -11.40
CA ALA A 294 28.91 -19.23 -9.98
C ALA A 294 28.61 -20.53 -9.20
N GLN A 295 29.52 -20.91 -8.31
CA GLN A 295 29.34 -22.04 -7.40
C GLN A 295 28.88 -21.52 -6.04
N TRP A 296 27.84 -22.15 -5.51
CA TRP A 296 27.18 -21.76 -4.27
C TRP A 296 27.05 -22.97 -3.35
N LYS A 297 27.19 -22.73 -2.04
CA LYS A 297 26.79 -23.70 -1.02
C LYS A 297 25.29 -23.97 -1.11
N ALA A 298 24.91 -25.23 -0.92
CA ALA A 298 23.51 -25.61 -0.81
C ALA A 298 22.89 -24.98 0.46
N PRO A 299 21.73 -24.31 0.36
CA PRO A 299 21.07 -23.77 1.53
C PRO A 299 20.42 -24.89 2.36
N PRO A 300 20.26 -24.72 3.69
CA PRO A 300 19.47 -25.64 4.49
C PRO A 300 18.04 -25.75 3.95
N ALA A 301 17.45 -26.95 3.96
CA ALA A 301 16.08 -27.14 3.44
C ALA A 301 15.07 -26.24 4.17
N LEU A 302 14.18 -25.60 3.42
CA LEU A 302 13.00 -24.93 3.95
C LEU A 302 12.03 -26.00 4.50
N ALA A 303 11.29 -25.65 5.57
CA ALA A 303 10.23 -26.51 6.08
C ALA A 303 9.16 -26.76 5.00
N ASP A 304 8.53 -27.94 5.02
CA ASP A 304 7.43 -28.27 4.11
C ASP A 304 6.25 -27.32 4.34
N MET A 305 5.97 -26.48 3.35
CA MET A 305 4.90 -25.47 3.38
C MET A 305 3.54 -26.01 2.91
N GLY A 306 3.39 -27.33 2.71
CA GLY A 306 2.19 -27.96 2.19
C GLY A 306 0.94 -27.83 3.10
N SER A 307 1.13 -27.74 4.43
CA SER A 307 0.07 -27.44 5.39
C SER A 307 0.38 -26.16 6.17
N LEU A 308 -0.01 -25.03 5.59
CA LEU A 308 0.33 -23.71 6.11
C LEU A 308 -0.16 -23.47 7.55
N ALA A 309 -1.36 -23.96 7.89
CA ALA A 309 -1.91 -23.86 9.23
C ALA A 309 -1.03 -24.58 10.27
N ASN A 310 -0.59 -25.80 9.96
CA ASN A 310 0.28 -26.59 10.83
C ASN A 310 1.66 -25.94 10.96
N VAL A 311 2.24 -25.51 9.83
CA VAL A 311 3.55 -24.85 9.80
C VAL A 311 3.55 -23.60 10.68
N LEU A 312 2.55 -22.71 10.50
CA LEU A 312 2.47 -21.49 11.28
C LEU A 312 2.25 -21.77 12.77
N THR A 313 1.35 -22.70 13.09
CA THR A 313 1.04 -23.05 14.49
C THR A 313 2.22 -23.68 15.22
N ALA A 314 3.07 -24.43 14.51
CA ALA A 314 4.26 -25.04 15.07
C ALA A 314 5.40 -24.04 15.35
N GLN A 315 5.37 -22.85 14.74
CA GLN A 315 6.42 -21.86 14.97
C GLN A 315 6.32 -21.23 16.37
N PRO A 316 7.47 -20.93 17.02
CA PRO A 316 7.49 -20.15 18.24
C PRO A 316 6.82 -18.79 18.03
N SER A 317 6.00 -18.39 19.00
CA SER A 317 5.31 -17.10 18.99
C SER A 317 5.18 -16.54 20.39
N LYS A 318 5.05 -15.21 20.48
CA LYS A 318 4.76 -14.50 21.71
C LYS A 318 3.32 -14.00 21.66
N ARG A 319 2.49 -14.45 22.61
CA ARG A 319 1.12 -13.91 22.76
C ARG A 319 1.18 -12.49 23.33
N ARG A 320 0.59 -11.55 22.61
CA ARG A 320 0.43 -10.14 22.99
C ARG A 320 -1.06 -9.82 23.05
N PRO A 321 -1.62 -9.66 24.27
CA PRO A 321 -3.02 -9.23 24.43
C PRO A 321 -3.25 -7.84 23.80
N LEU A 322 -4.34 -7.71 23.05
CA LEU A 322 -4.76 -6.47 22.38
C LEU A 322 -5.99 -5.86 23.08
N SER A 323 -6.97 -6.69 23.42
CA SER A 323 -8.16 -6.24 24.17
C SER A 323 -8.68 -7.37 25.04
N GLN A 324 -8.98 -7.06 26.30
CA GLN A 324 -9.56 -7.99 27.26
C GLN A 324 -10.70 -7.28 28.02
N LYS A 325 -11.90 -7.85 27.98
CA LYS A 325 -13.12 -7.33 28.61
C LYS A 325 -13.95 -8.48 29.17
N GLY A 326 -14.58 -8.26 30.33
CA GLY A 326 -15.50 -9.23 30.93
C GLY A 326 -14.83 -10.56 31.31
N ASP A 327 -15.60 -11.64 31.26
CA ASP A 327 -15.14 -13.02 31.44
C ASP A 327 -15.49 -13.87 30.20
N PRO A 328 -14.64 -13.83 29.15
CA PRO A 328 -14.90 -14.51 27.89
C PRO A 328 -15.04 -16.02 28.04
N GLU A 329 -14.34 -16.64 29.01
CA GLU A 329 -14.42 -18.09 29.21
C GLU A 329 -15.81 -18.48 29.71
N HIS A 330 -16.31 -17.81 30.75
CA HIS A 330 -17.64 -18.05 31.27
C HIS A 330 -18.74 -17.70 30.25
N ALA A 331 -18.60 -16.56 29.58
CA ALA A 331 -19.58 -16.09 28.61
C ALA A 331 -19.68 -17.01 27.37
N LEU A 332 -18.54 -17.50 26.86
CA LEU A 332 -18.53 -18.44 25.73
C LEU A 332 -19.15 -19.79 26.09
N ALA A 333 -19.01 -20.25 27.34
CA ALA A 333 -19.63 -21.50 27.80
C ALA A 333 -21.17 -21.44 27.82
N SER A 334 -21.76 -20.24 27.94
CA SER A 334 -23.20 -20.03 27.96
C SER A 334 -23.79 -19.52 26.64
N ALA A 335 -22.95 -19.13 25.68
CA ALA A 335 -23.35 -18.53 24.41
C ALA A 335 -24.11 -19.52 23.51
N LYS A 336 -25.19 -19.05 22.85
CA LYS A 336 -26.01 -19.84 21.92
C LYS A 336 -26.58 -18.96 20.78
N PRO A 337 -26.30 -19.28 19.49
CA PRO A 337 -25.33 -20.28 19.05
C PRO A 337 -23.89 -19.83 19.38
N ALA A 338 -22.98 -20.81 19.49
CA ALA A 338 -21.55 -20.61 19.64
C ALA A 338 -20.78 -21.52 18.69
N LEU A 339 -19.63 -21.06 18.22
CA LEU A 339 -18.79 -21.76 17.26
C LEU A 339 -17.31 -21.50 17.56
N LYS A 340 -16.47 -22.52 17.33
CA LYS A 340 -15.01 -22.36 17.21
C LYS A 340 -14.60 -22.65 15.76
N ALA A 341 -13.80 -21.78 15.17
CA ALA A 341 -13.35 -21.90 13.79
C ALA A 341 -11.92 -21.38 13.62
N THR A 342 -11.16 -22.01 12.73
CA THR A 342 -9.83 -21.57 12.31
C THR A 342 -9.89 -21.18 10.85
N TYR A 343 -9.31 -20.02 10.52
CA TYR A 343 -9.20 -19.48 9.17
C TYR A 343 -7.73 -19.38 8.76
N VAL A 344 -7.45 -19.52 7.47
CA VAL A 344 -6.10 -19.57 6.93
C VAL A 344 -5.97 -18.66 5.70
N TRP A 345 -4.91 -17.86 5.69
CA TRP A 345 -4.54 -16.98 4.58
C TRP A 345 -3.15 -17.34 4.02
N PRO A 346 -2.98 -17.41 2.69
CA PRO A 346 -1.76 -17.86 2.04
C PRO A 346 -0.66 -16.78 1.98
N TYR A 347 0.57 -17.20 1.70
CA TYR A 347 1.58 -16.28 1.17
C TYR A 347 1.21 -15.83 -0.24
N GLN A 348 1.34 -14.54 -0.52
CA GLN A 348 1.03 -13.92 -1.82
C GLN A 348 2.18 -13.00 -2.25
N MET A 349 2.27 -12.68 -3.53
CA MET A 349 3.25 -11.74 -4.06
C MET A 349 2.56 -10.48 -4.55
N HIS A 350 3.29 -9.36 -4.62
CA HIS A 350 2.72 -8.12 -5.14
C HIS A 350 2.40 -8.25 -6.62
N GLY A 351 3.17 -9.06 -7.37
CA GLY A 351 2.86 -9.40 -8.76
C GLY A 351 2.86 -8.15 -9.64
N SER A 352 3.90 -7.33 -9.55
CA SER A 352 4.00 -6.11 -10.36
C SER A 352 4.13 -6.48 -11.84
N ILE A 353 3.38 -5.82 -12.74
CA ILE A 353 3.34 -6.18 -14.17
C ILE A 353 4.71 -5.99 -14.85
N GLY A 354 5.37 -4.87 -14.56
CA GLY A 354 6.77 -4.68 -14.90
C GLY A 354 7.67 -5.12 -13.75
N PRO A 355 8.71 -5.95 -13.98
CA PRO A 355 9.71 -6.25 -12.96
C PRO A 355 10.42 -5.01 -12.44
N SER A 356 10.96 -5.06 -11.23
CA SER A 356 11.62 -3.94 -10.58
C SER A 356 12.83 -3.44 -11.38
N CYS A 357 13.01 -2.11 -11.37
CA CYS A 357 14.09 -1.43 -12.07
C CYS A 357 14.61 -0.28 -11.23
N GLY A 358 15.93 -0.15 -11.17
CA GLY A 358 16.66 0.95 -10.56
C GLY A 358 17.69 1.52 -11.53
N LEU A 359 17.95 2.82 -11.43
CA LEU A 359 19.03 3.49 -12.14
C LEU A 359 19.77 4.36 -11.13
N ALA A 360 21.10 4.31 -11.12
CA ALA A 360 21.90 5.18 -10.29
C ALA A 360 23.05 5.81 -11.09
N ASP A 361 23.44 7.02 -10.71
CA ASP A 361 24.59 7.74 -11.22
C ASP A 361 25.46 8.22 -10.06
N TRP A 362 26.76 7.97 -10.17
CA TRP A 362 27.77 8.35 -9.18
C TRP A 362 28.75 9.32 -9.79
N LYS A 363 28.71 10.58 -9.34
CA LYS A 363 29.56 11.65 -9.88
C LYS A 363 29.95 12.63 -8.80
N ASN A 364 31.24 12.99 -8.74
CA ASN A 364 31.77 13.96 -7.78
C ASN A 364 31.35 13.65 -6.33
N GLU A 365 31.49 12.38 -5.93
CA GLU A 365 31.10 11.88 -4.60
C GLU A 365 29.63 12.09 -4.24
N LYS A 366 28.76 12.23 -5.26
CA LYS A 366 27.32 12.36 -5.11
C LYS A 366 26.62 11.23 -5.84
N LEU A 367 25.67 10.62 -5.15
CA LEU A 367 24.84 9.55 -5.68
C LEU A 367 23.45 10.10 -6.02
N THR A 368 23.00 9.92 -7.26
CA THR A 368 21.59 10.13 -7.64
C THR A 368 20.99 8.80 -8.03
N VAL A 369 19.85 8.44 -7.46
CA VAL A 369 19.14 7.18 -7.74
C VAL A 369 17.74 7.49 -8.22
N TRP A 370 17.36 6.98 -9.39
CA TRP A 370 16.00 6.99 -9.91
C TRP A 370 15.33 5.66 -9.56
N SER A 371 14.21 5.74 -8.84
CA SER A 371 13.54 4.56 -8.31
C SER A 371 12.03 4.67 -8.38
N GLY A 372 11.37 3.53 -8.58
CA GLY A 372 9.92 3.35 -8.41
C GLY A 372 9.52 3.10 -6.95
N SER A 373 10.42 3.36 -5.99
CA SER A 373 10.19 3.17 -4.56
C SER A 373 8.91 3.84 -4.10
N GLN A 374 8.14 3.12 -3.28
CA GLN A 374 7.03 3.68 -2.51
C GLN A 374 7.51 4.52 -1.30
N ASN A 375 8.78 4.37 -0.89
CA ASN A 375 9.36 4.92 0.33
C ASN A 375 10.74 5.55 0.06
N PRO A 376 10.83 6.59 -0.79
CA PRO A 376 12.12 7.12 -1.24
C PRO A 376 13.01 7.63 -0.11
N HIS A 377 12.43 8.18 0.97
CA HIS A 377 13.18 8.63 2.15
C HIS A 377 13.73 7.49 3.00
N ASN A 378 13.04 6.35 3.09
CA ASN A 378 13.60 5.18 3.78
C ASN A 378 14.71 4.54 2.92
N LEU A 379 14.47 4.42 1.61
CA LEU A 379 15.48 3.93 0.66
C LEU A 379 16.75 4.79 0.70
N HIS A 380 16.60 6.12 0.82
CA HIS A 380 17.71 7.05 1.00
C HIS A 380 18.57 6.72 2.22
N SER A 381 17.96 6.62 3.41
CA SER A 381 18.69 6.27 4.63
C SER A 381 19.24 4.83 4.61
N ASP A 382 18.54 3.88 4.00
CA ASP A 382 19.03 2.50 3.86
C ASP A 382 20.25 2.44 2.92
N ILE A 383 20.25 3.18 1.81
CA ILE A 383 21.41 3.28 0.90
C ILE A 383 22.58 4.00 1.60
N ALA A 384 22.31 5.06 2.37
CA ALA A 384 23.33 5.76 3.14
C ALA A 384 24.06 4.80 4.10
N LYS A 385 23.30 4.00 4.85
CA LYS A 385 23.85 2.99 5.76
C LYS A 385 24.57 1.86 5.01
N MET A 386 23.99 1.34 3.93
CA MET A 386 24.56 0.26 3.14
C MET A 386 25.92 0.64 2.52
N LEU A 387 26.04 1.87 2.02
CA LEU A 387 27.23 2.37 1.34
C LEU A 387 28.20 3.12 2.26
N ASP A 388 27.83 3.37 3.52
CA ASP A 388 28.60 4.22 4.45
C ASP A 388 28.85 5.62 3.87
N LEU A 389 27.77 6.25 3.40
CA LEU A 389 27.79 7.58 2.80
C LEU A 389 27.03 8.59 3.65
N PRO A 390 27.47 9.86 3.70
CA PRO A 390 26.67 10.94 4.27
C PRO A 390 25.34 11.06 3.51
N GLU A 391 24.23 11.18 4.24
CA GLU A 391 22.87 11.27 3.69
C GLU A 391 22.75 12.43 2.67
N GLU A 392 23.41 13.56 2.89
CA GLU A 392 23.41 14.72 1.98
C GLU A 392 24.08 14.45 0.62
N SER A 393 24.92 13.42 0.53
CA SER A 393 25.57 13.03 -0.73
C SER A 393 24.60 12.30 -1.66
N ILE A 394 23.49 11.78 -1.13
CA ILE A 394 22.53 10.93 -1.84
C ILE A 394 21.24 11.70 -2.15
N ARG A 395 20.73 11.53 -3.37
CA ARG A 395 19.38 11.96 -3.77
C ARG A 395 18.62 10.78 -4.36
N ILE A 396 17.41 10.53 -3.87
CA ILE A 396 16.46 9.62 -4.50
C ILE A 396 15.44 10.44 -5.28
N VAL A 397 15.42 10.26 -6.60
CA VAL A 397 14.42 10.82 -7.51
C VAL A 397 13.34 9.77 -7.73
N ARG A 398 12.14 10.04 -7.23
CA ARG A 398 11.03 9.12 -7.41
C ARG A 398 10.46 9.22 -8.84
N MET A 399 10.34 8.08 -9.50
CA MET A 399 9.66 7.87 -10.79
C MET A 399 8.39 7.04 -10.59
N GLU A 400 7.52 6.95 -11.60
CA GLU A 400 6.37 6.04 -11.53
C GLU A 400 6.82 4.57 -11.49
N ALA A 401 6.06 3.75 -10.76
CA ALA A 401 6.29 2.30 -10.64
C ALA A 401 5.30 1.51 -11.50
N SER A 402 5.73 0.38 -12.03
CA SER A 402 4.91 -0.56 -12.82
C SER A 402 4.00 -1.45 -11.97
N GLY A 403 3.45 -0.88 -10.89
CA GLY A 403 2.84 -1.59 -9.77
C GLY A 403 3.77 -1.65 -8.56
N CYS A 404 3.19 -1.60 -7.36
CA CYS A 404 3.92 -1.86 -6.12
C CYS A 404 3.02 -2.60 -5.12
N TYR A 405 1.77 -2.16 -4.95
CA TYR A 405 0.76 -2.77 -4.06
C TYR A 405 1.25 -3.03 -2.63
N GLY A 406 2.27 -2.29 -2.19
CA GLY A 406 3.11 -2.64 -1.05
C GLY A 406 4.60 -2.53 -1.42
N ARG A 407 5.48 -3.13 -0.62
CA ARG A 407 6.93 -3.14 -0.88
C ARG A 407 7.32 -4.34 -1.74
N ASN A 408 7.49 -4.13 -3.03
CA ASN A 408 8.12 -5.12 -3.94
C ASN A 408 9.65 -4.90 -4.00
N CYS A 409 10.32 -5.43 -5.02
CA CYS A 409 11.77 -5.29 -5.21
C CYS A 409 12.24 -3.92 -5.75
N ALA A 410 11.39 -2.89 -5.84
CA ALA A 410 11.80 -1.59 -6.39
C ALA A 410 12.97 -0.96 -5.60
N ASP A 411 12.95 -1.11 -4.26
CA ASP A 411 14.03 -0.65 -3.39
C ASP A 411 15.31 -1.47 -3.61
N ASP A 412 15.17 -2.80 -3.73
CA ASP A 412 16.28 -3.74 -3.93
C ASP A 412 16.99 -3.46 -5.27
N ALA A 413 16.24 -3.26 -6.37
CA ALA A 413 16.82 -2.93 -7.67
C ALA A 413 17.51 -1.57 -7.69
N ALA A 414 16.98 -0.59 -6.94
CA ALA A 414 17.61 0.72 -6.79
C ALA A 414 18.93 0.64 -6.00
N ALA A 415 18.98 -0.19 -4.96
CA ALA A 415 20.18 -0.44 -4.18
C ALA A 415 21.25 -1.20 -4.98
N ASP A 416 20.86 -2.21 -5.76
CA ASP A 416 21.74 -2.92 -6.68
C ASP A 416 22.39 -1.93 -7.67
N ALA A 417 21.60 -1.01 -8.24
CA ALA A 417 22.11 0.03 -9.13
C ALA A 417 23.06 0.99 -8.43
N ALA A 418 22.74 1.40 -7.19
CA ALA A 418 23.56 2.31 -6.39
C ALA A 418 24.95 1.73 -6.10
N VAL A 419 25.03 0.46 -5.70
CA VAL A 419 26.31 -0.26 -5.49
C VAL A 419 27.12 -0.25 -6.78
N LEU A 420 26.53 -0.68 -7.89
CA LEU A 420 27.24 -0.81 -9.16
C LEU A 420 27.69 0.53 -9.74
N ALA A 421 26.86 1.57 -9.64
CA ALA A 421 27.23 2.92 -10.09
C ALA A 421 28.43 3.45 -9.30
N ARG A 422 28.49 3.21 -7.99
CA ARG A 422 29.64 3.58 -7.15
C ARG A 422 30.89 2.79 -7.54
N GLU A 423 30.78 1.47 -7.69
CA GLU A 423 31.90 0.58 -8.03
C GLU A 423 32.49 0.84 -9.42
N LEU A 424 31.70 1.41 -10.34
CA LEU A 424 32.12 1.64 -11.73
C LEU A 424 32.38 3.12 -12.05
N GLY A 425 31.89 4.05 -11.23
CA GLY A 425 31.97 5.48 -11.52
C GLY A 425 31.20 5.89 -12.79
N GLN A 426 30.14 5.15 -13.13
CA GLN A 426 29.31 5.38 -14.32
C GLN A 426 27.83 5.17 -13.99
N PRO A 427 26.89 5.73 -14.77
CA PRO A 427 25.48 5.43 -14.59
C PRO A 427 25.19 3.95 -14.87
N VAL A 428 24.48 3.28 -13.95
CA VAL A 428 24.12 1.85 -14.08
C VAL A 428 22.62 1.67 -13.89
N ARG A 429 22.00 0.98 -14.85
CA ARG A 429 20.62 0.52 -14.79
C ARG A 429 20.56 -0.97 -14.46
N VAL A 430 19.86 -1.31 -13.38
CA VAL A 430 19.53 -2.69 -12.99
C VAL A 430 18.05 -2.91 -13.22
N GLN A 431 17.70 -3.95 -13.98
CA GLN A 431 16.33 -4.40 -14.15
C GLN A 431 16.26 -5.89 -13.87
N TYR A 432 15.30 -6.31 -13.06
CA TYR A 432 15.09 -7.72 -12.74
C TYR A 432 14.42 -8.44 -13.90
N MET A 433 14.73 -9.73 -14.07
CA MET A 433 13.93 -10.65 -14.87
C MET A 433 12.69 -11.08 -14.08
N ARG A 434 11.67 -11.62 -14.76
CA ARG A 434 10.40 -12.03 -14.11
C ARG A 434 10.63 -13.09 -13.03
N GLU A 435 11.47 -14.07 -13.35
CA GLU A 435 11.87 -15.14 -12.44
C GLU A 435 12.60 -14.62 -11.20
N GLU A 436 13.34 -13.52 -11.33
CA GLU A 436 14.03 -12.89 -10.19
C GLU A 436 13.05 -12.09 -9.32
N GLU A 437 12.16 -11.31 -9.94
CA GLU A 437 11.11 -10.58 -9.20
C GLU A 437 10.28 -11.56 -8.38
N HIS A 438 9.74 -12.62 -9.01
CA HIS A 438 8.91 -13.60 -8.32
C HIS A 438 9.68 -14.40 -7.27
N ALA A 439 10.95 -14.74 -7.51
CA ALA A 439 11.76 -15.43 -6.50
C ALA A 439 12.02 -14.54 -5.27
N TRP A 440 12.33 -13.25 -5.49
CA TRP A 440 12.97 -12.42 -4.46
C TRP A 440 12.12 -11.29 -3.90
N GLU A 441 11.01 -10.90 -4.53
CA GLU A 441 10.12 -9.89 -3.94
C GLU A 441 9.66 -10.38 -2.56
N PRO A 442 9.60 -9.50 -1.56
CA PRO A 442 9.16 -9.92 -0.25
C PRO A 442 7.66 -10.25 -0.34
N LYS A 443 7.21 -11.35 0.26
CA LYS A 443 5.83 -11.82 0.12
C LYS A 443 4.87 -11.07 1.05
N GLY A 444 3.62 -10.91 0.63
CA GLY A 444 2.51 -10.74 1.57
C GLY A 444 2.42 -11.99 2.43
N THR A 445 2.43 -11.80 3.76
CA THR A 445 2.60 -12.91 4.69
C THR A 445 1.33 -13.76 4.83
N ALA A 446 1.54 -15.04 5.14
CA ALA A 446 0.49 -15.95 5.51
C ALA A 446 -0.06 -15.68 6.92
N GLN A 447 -1.23 -16.22 7.25
CA GLN A 447 -1.85 -15.98 8.54
C GLN A 447 -2.75 -17.13 8.97
N VAL A 448 -2.79 -17.41 10.27
CA VAL A 448 -3.81 -18.25 10.91
C VAL A 448 -4.61 -17.38 11.87
N MET A 449 -5.93 -17.44 11.79
CA MET A 449 -6.82 -16.75 12.72
C MET A 449 -7.74 -17.75 13.39
N ASP A 450 -7.65 -17.85 14.71
CA ASP A 450 -8.52 -18.68 15.54
C ASP A 450 -9.62 -17.83 16.16
N VAL A 451 -10.87 -18.25 15.99
CA VAL A 451 -12.05 -17.56 16.48
C VAL A 451 -12.88 -18.50 17.33
N HIS A 452 -13.27 -18.06 18.52
CA HIS A 452 -14.30 -18.71 19.33
C HIS A 452 -15.29 -17.64 19.77
N GLY A 453 -16.55 -17.77 19.37
CA GLY A 453 -17.54 -16.72 19.59
C GLY A 453 -18.95 -17.26 19.64
N GLY A 454 -19.85 -16.48 20.22
CA GLY A 454 -21.26 -16.82 20.25
C GLY A 454 -22.14 -15.70 20.79
N VAL A 455 -23.45 -15.86 20.63
CA VAL A 455 -24.47 -14.90 21.07
C VAL A 455 -24.77 -15.12 22.55
N THR A 456 -24.58 -14.09 23.38
CA THR A 456 -24.80 -14.17 24.84
C THR A 456 -26.01 -13.35 25.32
N GLY A 457 -26.60 -12.55 24.43
CA GLY A 457 -27.84 -11.82 24.70
C GLY A 457 -28.46 -11.28 23.42
N PRO A 458 -29.57 -10.52 23.50
CA PRO A 458 -30.32 -10.07 22.33
C PRO A 458 -29.48 -9.27 21.34
N SER A 459 -28.39 -8.67 21.80
CA SER A 459 -27.59 -7.77 20.99
C SER A 459 -26.12 -7.70 21.45
N THR A 460 -25.64 -8.72 22.17
CA THR A 460 -24.24 -8.83 22.62
C THR A 460 -23.65 -10.21 22.31
N LEU A 461 -22.35 -10.22 22.08
CA LEU A 461 -21.54 -11.42 21.82
C LEU A 461 -20.57 -11.68 22.98
N ALA A 462 -20.15 -12.94 23.10
CA ALA A 462 -18.85 -13.29 23.67
C ALA A 462 -17.90 -13.68 22.54
N TYR A 463 -16.65 -13.25 22.61
CA TYR A 463 -15.73 -13.37 21.48
C TYR A 463 -14.26 -13.51 21.91
N ARG A 464 -13.58 -14.52 21.40
CA ARG A 464 -12.13 -14.72 21.50
C ARG A 464 -11.52 -14.79 20.11
N PHE A 465 -10.45 -14.04 19.90
CA PHE A 465 -9.73 -13.97 18.63
C PHE A 465 -8.22 -13.99 18.84
N ASP A 466 -7.55 -15.01 18.33
CA ASP A 466 -6.09 -15.06 18.29
C ASP A 466 -5.63 -15.04 16.83
N THR A 467 -4.74 -14.09 16.49
CA THR A 467 -4.18 -13.97 15.13
C THR A 467 -2.68 -14.24 15.13
N ARG A 468 -2.27 -15.21 14.32
CA ARG A 468 -0.88 -15.61 14.14
C ARG A 468 -0.36 -15.14 12.81
N TYR A 469 0.55 -14.16 12.86
CA TYR A 469 1.04 -13.42 11.70
C TYR A 469 2.57 -13.36 11.73
N PRO A 470 3.28 -14.01 10.80
CA PRO A 470 4.72 -13.83 10.64
C PRO A 470 5.09 -12.41 10.31
N SER A 471 6.14 -11.95 10.96
CA SER A 471 6.71 -10.62 10.78
C SER A 471 7.05 -10.33 9.31
N ASN A 472 6.87 -9.08 8.89
CA ASN A 472 6.96 -8.66 7.49
C ASN A 472 7.78 -7.37 7.34
N GLY A 473 8.98 -7.36 7.93
CA GLY A 473 9.92 -6.24 7.91
C GLY A 473 11.20 -6.53 7.13
N ALA A 474 11.11 -7.20 5.97
CA ALA A 474 12.28 -7.61 5.19
C ALA A 474 13.30 -6.47 4.98
N PRO A 475 14.59 -6.66 5.27
CA PRO A 475 15.62 -5.67 4.96
C PRO A 475 15.83 -5.44 3.47
N LEU A 476 16.68 -4.46 3.15
CA LEU A 476 17.14 -4.22 1.79
C LEU A 476 18.01 -5.41 1.33
N LEU A 477 17.59 -6.10 0.28
CA LEU A 477 18.21 -7.37 -0.13
C LEU A 477 19.71 -7.20 -0.44
N THR A 478 20.08 -6.13 -1.13
CA THR A 478 21.47 -5.83 -1.49
C THR A 478 22.36 -5.68 -0.24
N SER A 479 21.85 -5.05 0.83
CA SER A 479 22.55 -4.88 2.11
C SER A 479 22.85 -6.23 2.75
N LEU A 480 21.86 -7.14 2.74
CA LEU A 480 22.03 -8.51 3.22
C LEU A 480 23.03 -9.29 2.39
N LEU A 481 22.92 -9.28 1.06
CA LEU A 481 23.81 -10.04 0.17
C LEU A 481 25.28 -9.60 0.27
N MET A 482 25.53 -8.30 0.49
CA MET A 482 26.87 -7.76 0.76
C MET A 482 27.34 -7.97 2.21
N GLY A 483 26.46 -8.49 3.08
CA GLY A 483 26.69 -8.65 4.52
C GLY A 483 27.01 -7.34 5.23
N ARG A 484 26.33 -6.26 4.83
CA ARG A 484 26.32 -4.94 5.50
C ARG A 484 25.27 -4.87 6.61
N GLU A 485 24.31 -5.78 6.57
CA GLU A 485 23.29 -5.98 7.59
C GLU A 485 23.26 -7.46 8.02
N LYS A 486 22.86 -7.71 9.26
CA LYS A 486 22.76 -9.07 9.79
C LYS A 486 21.50 -9.75 9.26
N ALA A 487 21.64 -10.99 8.78
CA ALA A 487 20.53 -11.82 8.32
C ALA A 487 19.81 -12.52 9.48
N GLU A 488 19.26 -11.74 10.42
CA GLU A 488 18.54 -12.22 11.60
C GLU A 488 17.02 -12.19 11.38
N ALA A 489 16.33 -13.26 11.76
CA ALA A 489 14.87 -13.32 11.70
C ALA A 489 14.27 -12.56 12.89
N THR A 490 13.89 -11.31 12.68
CA THR A 490 13.38 -10.42 13.75
C THR A 490 11.86 -10.50 13.88
N VAL A 491 11.36 -10.44 15.13
CA VAL A 491 9.93 -10.41 15.45
C VAL A 491 9.43 -8.96 15.56
N PHE A 492 8.33 -8.64 14.88
CA PHE A 492 7.64 -7.35 14.91
C PHE A 492 6.16 -7.52 15.29
N GLU A 493 5.59 -6.48 15.89
CA GLU A 493 4.19 -6.40 16.28
C GLU A 493 3.33 -5.95 15.09
N MET A 494 2.91 -6.90 14.22
CA MET A 494 2.29 -6.57 12.92
C MET A 494 0.94 -7.25 12.65
N GLY A 495 0.56 -8.26 13.44
CA GLY A 495 -0.67 -9.04 13.24
C GLY A 495 -1.96 -8.37 13.72
N ASP A 496 -1.86 -7.20 14.35
CA ASP A 496 -2.94 -6.54 15.10
C ASP A 496 -3.83 -5.60 14.28
N ARG A 497 -3.48 -5.34 13.00
CA ARG A 497 -4.29 -4.45 12.15
C ARG A 497 -5.69 -4.98 12.00
N THR A 498 -6.68 -4.18 12.43
CA THR A 498 -8.09 -4.55 12.32
C THR A 498 -8.42 -5.88 13.04
N ALA A 499 -7.65 -6.26 14.07
CA ALA A 499 -7.89 -7.47 14.87
C ALA A 499 -9.05 -7.34 15.88
N ILE A 500 -9.53 -6.11 16.11
CA ILE A 500 -10.68 -5.86 16.99
C ILE A 500 -11.98 -5.94 16.15
N PRO A 501 -12.94 -6.82 16.51
CA PRO A 501 -14.21 -6.93 15.79
C PRO A 501 -15.03 -5.63 15.92
N GLN A 502 -15.81 -5.30 14.89
CA GLN A 502 -16.66 -4.09 14.85
C GLN A 502 -18.05 -4.29 15.47
N TYR A 503 -18.17 -5.27 16.37
CA TYR A 503 -19.43 -5.72 16.94
C TYR A 503 -19.38 -5.61 18.45
N ARG A 504 -20.53 -5.28 19.05
CA ARG A 504 -20.68 -5.25 20.50
C ARG A 504 -20.45 -6.65 21.07
N ALA A 505 -19.35 -6.78 21.80
CA ALA A 505 -19.03 -7.92 22.64
C ALA A 505 -18.82 -7.43 24.08
N SER A 506 -19.63 -7.91 25.02
CA SER A 506 -19.48 -7.63 26.45
C SER A 506 -18.24 -8.32 27.02
N ASP A 507 -17.95 -9.50 26.48
CA ASP A 507 -16.88 -10.39 26.93
C ASP A 507 -15.98 -10.67 25.72
N LEU A 508 -14.76 -10.14 25.77
CA LEU A 508 -13.83 -10.09 24.64
C LEU A 508 -12.41 -10.47 25.09
N ASP A 509 -11.74 -11.36 24.36
CA ASP A 509 -10.30 -11.63 24.50
C ASP A 509 -9.65 -11.70 23.11
N VAL A 510 -8.89 -10.67 22.77
CA VAL A 510 -8.20 -10.54 21.48
C VAL A 510 -6.70 -10.50 21.71
N ALA A 511 -5.93 -11.31 20.98
CA ALA A 511 -4.48 -11.25 21.01
C ALA A 511 -3.84 -11.47 19.62
N ALA A 512 -2.67 -10.87 19.45
CA ALA A 512 -1.74 -11.22 18.37
C ALA A 512 -0.70 -12.20 18.88
N LEU A 513 -0.32 -13.16 18.04
CA LEU A 513 0.73 -14.14 18.31
C LEU A 513 1.93 -13.80 17.43
N ASP A 514 2.76 -12.86 17.90
CA ASP A 514 3.87 -12.31 17.14
C ASP A 514 4.98 -13.36 16.96
N MET A 515 5.48 -13.53 15.74
CA MET A 515 6.46 -14.56 15.40
C MET A 515 7.44 -14.08 14.31
N ALA A 516 8.58 -14.75 14.21
CA ALA A 516 9.63 -14.45 13.24
C ALA A 516 9.16 -14.72 11.79
N PRO A 517 9.75 -14.08 10.77
CA PRO A 517 9.45 -14.43 9.38
C PRO A 517 9.91 -15.87 9.09
N ILE A 518 9.13 -16.60 8.29
CA ILE A 518 9.52 -17.91 7.74
C ILE A 518 10.22 -17.74 6.39
N VAL A 519 9.72 -16.79 5.61
CA VAL A 519 10.24 -16.38 4.30
C VAL A 519 10.29 -14.86 4.25
N ARG A 520 11.05 -14.31 3.29
CA ARG A 520 11.17 -12.87 3.10
C ARG A 520 9.77 -12.28 2.87
N ALA A 521 9.35 -11.36 3.74
CA ALA A 521 8.00 -10.82 3.73
C ALA A 521 7.96 -9.30 3.96
N SER A 522 6.99 -8.63 3.32
CA SER A 522 6.73 -7.21 3.53
C SER A 522 5.24 -6.88 3.46
N TRP A 523 4.87 -5.62 3.68
CA TRP A 523 3.49 -5.20 3.54
C TRP A 523 3.05 -5.31 2.08
N MET A 524 1.94 -6.02 1.88
CA MET A 524 1.16 -6.11 0.65
C MET A 524 -0.23 -5.56 0.97
N ARG A 525 -0.92 -4.95 -0.01
CA ARG A 525 -2.18 -4.25 0.19
C ARG A 525 -3.15 -5.03 1.09
N GLY A 526 -3.60 -4.39 2.17
CA GLY A 526 -4.46 -4.97 3.21
C GLY A 526 -3.71 -5.53 4.42
N VAL A 527 -2.45 -5.95 4.28
CA VAL A 527 -1.57 -6.45 5.36
C VAL A 527 -2.32 -7.50 6.21
N ALA A 528 -2.25 -7.44 7.54
CA ALA A 528 -3.00 -8.32 8.44
C ALA A 528 -4.51 -7.98 8.52
N ALA A 529 -4.93 -6.81 8.05
CA ALA A 529 -6.33 -6.41 8.12
C ALA A 529 -7.21 -7.26 7.20
N LEU A 530 -6.76 -7.53 5.96
CA LEU A 530 -7.54 -8.33 5.01
C LEU A 530 -7.82 -9.75 5.54
N PRO A 531 -6.84 -10.51 6.07
CA PRO A 531 -7.11 -11.82 6.68
C PRO A 531 -7.89 -11.74 8.01
N ASN A 532 -7.63 -10.74 8.87
CA ASN A 532 -8.41 -10.56 10.10
C ASN A 532 -9.89 -10.32 9.79
N VAL A 533 -10.19 -9.46 8.82
CA VAL A 533 -11.57 -9.21 8.36
C VAL A 533 -12.17 -10.45 7.69
N PHE A 534 -11.38 -11.21 6.92
CA PHE A 534 -11.83 -12.49 6.39
C PHE A 534 -12.36 -13.42 7.50
N ALA A 535 -11.61 -13.56 8.58
CA ALA A 535 -12.01 -14.38 9.72
C ALA A 535 -13.24 -13.80 10.46
N HIS A 536 -13.21 -12.51 10.83
CA HIS A 536 -14.32 -11.87 11.54
C HIS A 536 -15.64 -11.95 10.76
N GLU A 537 -15.63 -11.52 9.50
CA GLU A 537 -16.85 -11.40 8.71
C GLU A 537 -17.37 -12.73 8.16
N SER A 538 -16.50 -13.72 7.97
CA SER A 538 -16.97 -15.09 7.70
C SER A 538 -17.61 -15.67 8.96
N PHE A 539 -16.98 -15.52 10.12
CA PHE A 539 -17.48 -16.04 11.39
C PHE A 539 -18.84 -15.44 11.79
N MET A 540 -19.03 -14.14 11.58
CA MET A 540 -20.32 -13.49 11.81
C MET A 540 -21.44 -14.06 10.93
N ASP A 541 -21.11 -14.43 9.68
CA ASP A 541 -22.06 -15.09 8.79
C ASP A 541 -22.37 -16.54 9.23
N GLU A 542 -21.38 -17.23 9.80
CA GLU A 542 -21.59 -18.57 10.38
C GLU A 542 -22.54 -18.51 11.57
N LEU A 543 -22.38 -17.54 12.48
CA LEU A 543 -23.31 -17.34 13.58
C LEU A 543 -24.72 -16.97 13.09
N ALA A 544 -24.83 -16.11 12.07
CA ALA A 544 -26.12 -15.76 11.47
C ALA A 544 -26.83 -16.99 10.90
N ALA A 545 -26.10 -17.86 10.18
CA ALA A 545 -26.64 -19.09 9.63
C ALA A 545 -27.08 -20.08 10.72
N LEU A 546 -26.31 -20.22 11.81
CA LEU A 546 -26.67 -21.08 12.95
C LEU A 546 -27.93 -20.59 13.67
N GLU A 547 -28.15 -19.28 13.72
CA GLU A 547 -29.36 -18.69 14.29
C GLU A 547 -30.56 -18.72 13.32
N GLY A 548 -30.31 -19.02 12.03
CA GLY A 548 -31.33 -18.92 10.99
C GLY A 548 -31.76 -17.47 10.75
N ALA A 549 -30.83 -16.51 10.88
CA ALA A 549 -31.06 -15.09 10.66
C ALA A 549 -30.52 -14.63 9.29
N ASP A 550 -31.07 -13.54 8.77
CA ASP A 550 -30.47 -12.84 7.64
C ASP A 550 -29.09 -12.25 8.03
N PRO A 551 -28.05 -12.41 7.19
CA PRO A 551 -26.70 -11.99 7.55
C PRO A 551 -26.52 -10.47 7.70
N ILE A 552 -27.33 -9.63 7.05
CA ILE A 552 -27.30 -8.18 7.24
C ILE A 552 -28.01 -7.81 8.54
N GLU A 553 -29.21 -8.33 8.77
CA GLU A 553 -29.97 -8.09 10.00
C GLU A 553 -29.20 -8.54 11.24
N PHE A 554 -28.55 -9.71 11.16
CA PHE A 554 -27.70 -10.24 12.22
C PHE A 554 -26.55 -9.29 12.55
N ARG A 555 -25.82 -8.77 11.54
CA ARG A 555 -24.72 -7.81 11.76
C ARG A 555 -25.22 -6.52 12.39
N LEU A 556 -26.31 -5.95 11.86
CA LEU A 556 -26.90 -4.70 12.34
C LEU A 556 -27.28 -4.77 13.83
N ARG A 557 -27.70 -5.96 14.31
CA ARG A 557 -28.06 -6.18 15.72
C ARG A 557 -26.90 -5.93 16.69
N PHE A 558 -25.66 -6.10 16.26
CA PHE A 558 -24.46 -5.94 17.08
C PHE A 558 -23.63 -4.70 16.73
N MET A 559 -24.08 -3.86 15.80
CA MET A 559 -23.40 -2.61 15.44
C MET A 559 -23.92 -1.43 16.29
N GLU A 560 -23.03 -0.50 16.63
CA GLU A 560 -23.38 0.71 17.41
C GLU A 560 -23.08 2.01 16.66
N ASP A 561 -22.04 2.04 15.81
CA ASP A 561 -21.68 3.23 15.05
C ASP A 561 -22.71 3.48 13.92
N PRO A 562 -23.39 4.64 13.88
CA PRO A 562 -24.37 4.96 12.85
C PRO A 562 -23.78 4.99 11.43
N ARG A 563 -22.48 5.23 11.29
CA ARG A 563 -21.81 5.39 9.98
C ARG A 563 -21.73 4.07 9.18
N PRO A 564 -21.15 2.96 9.70
CA PRO A 564 -21.21 1.66 9.03
C PRO A 564 -22.63 1.11 8.92
N ILE A 565 -23.53 1.44 9.85
CA ILE A 565 -24.95 1.07 9.76
C ILE A 565 -25.59 1.73 8.52
N ALA A 566 -25.39 3.04 8.33
CA ALA A 566 -25.92 3.77 7.18
C ALA A 566 -25.32 3.24 5.87
N LEU A 567 -24.01 2.98 5.85
CA LEU A 567 -23.31 2.40 4.69
C LEU A 567 -23.88 1.02 4.32
N LEU A 568 -24.02 0.11 5.29
CA LEU A 568 -24.51 -1.24 5.03
C LEU A 568 -25.96 -1.24 4.53
N LYS A 569 -26.82 -0.39 5.11
CA LYS A 569 -28.21 -0.22 4.66
C LYS A 569 -28.30 0.34 3.23
N ALA A 570 -27.56 1.41 2.94
CA ALA A 570 -27.54 2.02 1.61
C ALA A 570 -26.98 1.05 0.55
N LEU A 571 -25.97 0.24 0.92
CA LEU A 571 -25.43 -0.77 0.03
C LEU A 571 -26.43 -1.91 -0.21
N ALA A 572 -27.13 -2.38 0.84
CA ALA A 572 -28.16 -3.40 0.72
C ALA A 572 -29.29 -2.97 -0.24
N GLU A 573 -29.76 -1.72 -0.10
CA GLU A 573 -30.74 -1.13 -1.00
C GLU A 573 -30.22 -1.08 -2.45
N ARG A 574 -29.02 -0.52 -2.66
CA ARG A 574 -28.40 -0.44 -3.99
C ARG A 574 -28.16 -1.80 -4.64
N ALA A 575 -27.79 -2.80 -3.84
CA ALA A 575 -27.56 -4.16 -4.32
C ALA A 575 -28.86 -4.94 -4.58
N GLY A 576 -30.02 -4.42 -4.16
CA GLY A 576 -31.29 -5.13 -4.18
C GLY A 576 -31.24 -6.38 -3.29
N TRP A 577 -30.68 -6.25 -2.08
CA TRP A 577 -30.63 -7.35 -1.12
C TRP A 577 -32.04 -7.79 -0.72
N GLN A 578 -32.27 -9.11 -0.69
CA GLN A 578 -33.54 -9.69 -0.28
C GLN A 578 -33.30 -10.44 1.03
N PRO A 579 -33.81 -9.94 2.17
CA PRO A 579 -33.53 -10.52 3.46
C PRO A 579 -33.96 -11.98 3.54
N ARG A 580 -33.02 -12.86 3.86
CA ARG A 580 -33.30 -14.27 4.18
C ARG A 580 -32.11 -14.93 4.87
N PRO A 581 -32.34 -16.05 5.59
CA PRO A 581 -31.25 -16.86 6.08
C PRO A 581 -30.41 -17.46 4.94
N SER A 582 -29.11 -17.54 5.16
CA SER A 582 -28.18 -18.35 4.36
C SER A 582 -27.96 -19.71 5.04
N PRO A 583 -27.74 -20.80 4.30
CA PRO A 583 -27.65 -20.87 2.84
C PRO A 583 -29.03 -21.04 2.18
N MET A 584 -29.14 -20.66 0.90
CA MET A 584 -30.39 -20.76 0.12
C MET A 584 -31.01 -22.16 0.20
N SER A 585 -32.31 -22.31 0.45
CA SER A 585 -32.95 -23.64 0.49
C SER A 585 -33.06 -24.28 -0.91
N GLY A 586 -33.18 -25.61 -0.98
CA GLY A 586 -33.45 -26.32 -2.24
C GLY A 586 -32.31 -26.33 -3.27
N ARG A 587 -31.05 -26.23 -2.83
CA ARG A 587 -29.87 -26.17 -3.71
C ARG A 587 -29.73 -27.42 -4.59
N PRO A 588 -29.44 -27.29 -5.89
CA PRO A 588 -29.05 -28.41 -6.74
C PRO A 588 -27.79 -29.12 -6.22
N SER A 589 -27.66 -30.41 -6.51
CA SER A 589 -26.49 -31.22 -6.14
C SER A 589 -25.40 -31.30 -7.21
N ARG A 590 -25.65 -30.73 -8.40
CA ARG A 590 -24.76 -30.66 -9.57
C ARG A 590 -24.99 -29.38 -10.39
N GLY A 591 -24.09 -29.11 -11.33
CA GLY A 591 -24.16 -27.96 -12.21
C GLY A 591 -23.77 -26.65 -11.53
N VAL A 592 -24.12 -25.52 -12.17
CA VAL A 592 -23.79 -24.18 -11.67
C VAL A 592 -24.87 -23.70 -10.70
N VAL A 593 -24.46 -23.39 -9.48
CA VAL A 593 -25.29 -22.79 -8.43
C VAL A 593 -24.88 -21.33 -8.18
N LYS A 594 -25.81 -20.54 -7.65
CA LYS A 594 -25.63 -19.10 -7.41
C LYS A 594 -25.81 -18.79 -5.94
N GLY A 595 -25.05 -17.82 -5.44
CA GLY A 595 -25.19 -17.34 -4.07
C GLY A 595 -24.76 -15.90 -3.93
N ARG A 596 -25.16 -15.32 -2.80
CA ARG A 596 -24.89 -13.93 -2.47
C ARG A 596 -24.37 -13.82 -1.04
N GLY A 597 -23.33 -13.03 -0.85
CA GLY A 597 -22.66 -12.87 0.44
C GLY A 597 -22.39 -11.40 0.76
N VAL A 598 -22.33 -11.10 2.05
CA VAL A 598 -22.11 -9.75 2.57
C VAL A 598 -20.98 -9.74 3.58
N ALA A 599 -20.23 -8.64 3.62
CA ALA A 599 -19.24 -8.35 4.64
C ALA A 599 -19.02 -6.84 4.77
N GLN A 600 -18.57 -6.38 5.93
CA GLN A 600 -18.17 -4.99 6.14
C GLN A 600 -17.02 -4.89 7.14
N HIS A 601 -16.24 -3.82 7.05
CA HIS A 601 -15.31 -3.46 8.13
C HIS A 601 -14.77 -2.03 7.98
N GLN A 602 -14.26 -1.49 9.08
CA GLN A 602 -13.34 -0.35 9.05
C GLN A 602 -11.91 -0.82 8.82
N TYR A 603 -11.17 -0.14 7.94
CA TYR A 603 -9.73 -0.28 7.90
C TYR A 603 -9.08 0.52 9.03
N VAL A 604 -8.23 -0.11 9.84
CA VAL A 604 -7.52 0.50 10.96
C VAL A 604 -6.02 0.34 10.73
N HIS A 605 -5.26 1.42 10.92
CA HIS A 605 -3.82 1.45 10.63
C HIS A 605 -2.99 2.17 11.68
N GLY A 606 -1.66 2.14 11.55
CA GLY A 606 -0.73 2.67 12.55
C GLY A 606 -0.48 1.71 13.71
N ALA A 607 0.32 2.13 14.70
CA ALA A 607 0.59 1.32 15.88
C ALA A 607 -0.68 1.12 16.70
N PHE A 608 -0.88 -0.10 17.20
CA PHE A 608 -2.01 -0.45 18.06
C PHE A 608 -2.20 0.56 19.21
N PRO A 609 -3.44 1.02 19.50
CA PRO A 609 -4.74 0.55 18.97
C PRO A 609 -5.08 1.03 17.55
N GLY A 610 -4.21 1.80 16.91
CA GLY A 610 -4.36 2.29 15.56
C GLY A 610 -5.29 3.49 15.42
N VAL A 611 -5.47 3.92 14.18
CA VAL A 611 -6.34 5.01 13.74
C VAL A 611 -7.28 4.46 12.67
N GLY A 612 -8.57 4.70 12.86
CA GLY A 612 -9.57 4.36 11.85
C GLY A 612 -9.38 5.20 10.58
N ALA A 613 -9.37 4.54 9.43
CA ALA A 613 -9.52 5.16 8.13
C ALA A 613 -10.96 4.95 7.65
N SER A 614 -11.13 4.57 6.39
CA SER A 614 -12.44 4.46 5.75
C SER A 614 -13.17 3.17 6.08
N TRP A 615 -14.49 3.23 6.00
CA TRP A 615 -15.39 2.09 6.07
C TRP A 615 -15.67 1.55 4.67
N CYS A 616 -15.75 0.23 4.55
CA CYS A 616 -16.21 -0.42 3.33
C CYS A 616 -17.16 -1.59 3.65
N ALA A 617 -18.13 -1.80 2.77
CA ALA A 617 -18.99 -2.97 2.77
C ALA A 617 -19.08 -3.55 1.35
N TRP A 618 -19.17 -4.87 1.24
CA TRP A 618 -19.34 -5.58 -0.02
C TRP A 618 -20.59 -6.44 0.01
N ILE A 619 -21.31 -6.48 -1.11
CA ILE A 619 -22.25 -7.55 -1.45
C ILE A 619 -21.75 -8.20 -2.73
N ALA A 620 -21.39 -9.49 -2.66
CA ALA A 620 -20.83 -10.26 -3.77
C ALA A 620 -21.83 -11.30 -4.28
N ASP A 621 -22.01 -11.36 -5.60
CA ASP A 621 -22.76 -12.40 -6.30
C ASP A 621 -21.77 -13.39 -6.93
N VAL A 622 -21.93 -14.68 -6.64
CA VAL A 622 -21.06 -15.74 -7.16
C VAL A 622 -21.82 -16.82 -7.91
N GLU A 623 -21.12 -17.46 -8.83
CA GLU A 623 -21.48 -18.74 -9.42
C GLU A 623 -20.44 -19.79 -9.02
N VAL A 624 -20.91 -20.97 -8.63
CA VAL A 624 -20.05 -22.13 -8.31
C VAL A 624 -20.48 -23.30 -9.18
N ASP A 625 -19.56 -23.81 -9.97
CA ASP A 625 -19.75 -25.06 -10.72
C ASP A 625 -19.43 -26.24 -9.79
N LEU A 626 -20.44 -27.00 -9.40
CA LEU A 626 -20.32 -28.13 -8.47
C LEU A 626 -19.60 -29.35 -9.08
N ASP A 627 -19.47 -29.42 -10.40
CA ASP A 627 -18.80 -30.52 -11.09
C ASP A 627 -17.29 -30.23 -11.23
N THR A 628 -16.92 -28.97 -11.46
CA THR A 628 -15.50 -28.57 -11.62
C THR A 628 -14.89 -27.94 -10.38
N GLY A 629 -15.70 -27.44 -9.44
CA GLY A 629 -15.29 -26.62 -8.31
C GLY A 629 -14.98 -25.16 -8.67
N LYS A 630 -15.15 -24.76 -9.93
CA LYS A 630 -14.82 -23.40 -10.37
C LYS A 630 -15.77 -22.38 -9.74
N VAL A 631 -15.19 -21.36 -9.10
CA VAL A 631 -15.92 -20.20 -8.58
C VAL A 631 -15.73 -19.01 -9.52
N ARG A 632 -16.81 -18.30 -9.83
CA ARG A 632 -16.80 -17.02 -10.55
C ARG A 632 -17.53 -15.97 -9.74
N VAL A 633 -16.86 -14.88 -9.39
CA VAL A 633 -17.55 -13.68 -8.89
C VAL A 633 -18.16 -12.97 -10.10
N THR A 634 -19.47 -12.83 -10.13
CA THR A 634 -20.20 -12.27 -11.27
C THR A 634 -20.45 -10.77 -11.10
N ARG A 635 -20.73 -10.33 -9.87
CA ARG A 635 -20.94 -8.92 -9.51
C ARG A 635 -20.46 -8.66 -8.10
N VAL A 636 -19.94 -7.44 -7.88
CA VAL A 636 -19.64 -6.90 -6.55
C VAL A 636 -20.25 -5.51 -6.45
N ALA A 637 -21.19 -5.33 -5.53
CA ALA A 637 -21.58 -4.02 -5.07
C ALA A 637 -20.67 -3.62 -3.90
N ALA A 638 -19.86 -2.57 -4.07
CA ALA A 638 -18.90 -2.10 -3.08
C ALA A 638 -19.29 -0.71 -2.60
N GLY A 639 -19.63 -0.61 -1.31
CA GLY A 639 -19.90 0.65 -0.63
C GLY A 639 -18.64 1.16 0.06
N GLN A 640 -18.37 2.46 -0.05
CA GLN A 640 -17.19 3.11 0.51
C GLN A 640 -17.58 4.42 1.18
N ASP A 641 -17.19 4.58 2.44
CA ASP A 641 -17.29 5.84 3.19
C ASP A 641 -15.90 6.28 3.65
N CYS A 642 -15.35 7.28 2.95
CA CYS A 642 -14.08 7.93 3.26
C CYS A 642 -14.23 9.39 3.73
N GLY A 643 -15.43 9.81 4.14
CA GLY A 643 -15.69 11.21 4.51
C GLY A 643 -15.54 12.15 3.32
N LEU A 644 -14.93 13.32 3.52
CA LEU A 644 -14.68 14.29 2.45
C LEU A 644 -13.83 13.68 1.32
N MET A 645 -14.46 13.46 0.17
CA MET A 645 -13.76 13.01 -1.03
C MET A 645 -13.09 14.20 -1.72
N ILE A 646 -11.79 14.08 -2.00
CA ILE A 646 -11.09 15.11 -2.77
C ILE A 646 -11.44 14.99 -4.26
N ASN A 647 -11.35 13.78 -4.81
CA ASN A 647 -11.69 13.45 -6.18
C ASN A 647 -12.57 12.18 -6.21
N PRO A 648 -13.89 12.29 -6.43
CA PRO A 648 -14.79 11.14 -6.44
C PRO A 648 -14.42 10.06 -7.45
N ASP A 649 -13.96 10.43 -8.65
CA ASP A 649 -13.50 9.45 -9.65
C ASP A 649 -12.21 8.76 -9.21
N GLY A 650 -11.28 9.49 -8.58
CA GLY A 650 -10.09 8.90 -7.96
C GLY A 650 -10.44 7.82 -6.92
N VAL A 651 -11.41 8.10 -6.05
CA VAL A 651 -11.92 7.14 -5.06
C VAL A 651 -12.61 5.96 -5.77
N ARG A 652 -13.44 6.21 -6.78
CA ARG A 652 -14.14 5.16 -7.55
C ARG A 652 -13.16 4.20 -8.23
N HIS A 653 -12.15 4.72 -8.92
CA HIS A 653 -11.11 3.90 -9.57
C HIS A 653 -10.30 3.09 -8.55
N GLN A 654 -10.02 3.67 -7.38
CA GLN A 654 -9.38 2.95 -6.28
C GLN A 654 -10.24 1.79 -5.76
N VAL A 655 -11.55 1.99 -5.58
CA VAL A 655 -12.48 0.91 -5.18
C VAL A 655 -12.49 -0.19 -6.24
N GLN A 656 -12.60 0.15 -7.52
CA GLN A 656 -12.57 -0.82 -8.62
C GLN A 656 -11.28 -1.65 -8.64
N GLY A 657 -10.11 -0.99 -8.50
CA GLY A 657 -8.83 -1.69 -8.43
C GLY A 657 -8.70 -2.61 -7.21
N ASN A 658 -9.22 -2.17 -6.05
CA ASN A 658 -9.28 -3.02 -4.85
C ASN A 658 -10.17 -4.25 -5.08
N VAL A 659 -11.34 -4.08 -5.70
CA VAL A 659 -12.25 -5.19 -5.99
C VAL A 659 -11.59 -6.24 -6.88
N ILE A 660 -10.99 -5.82 -7.99
CA ILE A 660 -10.34 -6.72 -8.95
C ILE A 660 -9.20 -7.50 -8.28
N GLN A 661 -8.32 -6.79 -7.57
CA GLN A 661 -7.18 -7.42 -6.90
C GLN A 661 -7.62 -8.38 -5.79
N THR A 662 -8.61 -8.02 -4.98
CA THR A 662 -9.10 -8.89 -3.91
C THR A 662 -9.81 -10.12 -4.43
N VAL A 663 -10.60 -10.02 -5.51
CA VAL A 663 -11.23 -11.19 -6.15
C VAL A 663 -10.17 -12.15 -6.67
N SER A 664 -9.16 -11.64 -7.36
CA SER A 664 -8.01 -12.43 -7.83
C SER A 664 -7.31 -13.17 -6.69
N ARG A 665 -6.96 -12.43 -5.62
CA ARG A 665 -6.30 -12.96 -4.43
C ARG A 665 -7.10 -14.00 -3.67
N THR A 666 -8.42 -13.84 -3.64
CA THR A 666 -9.32 -14.74 -2.92
C THR A 666 -9.58 -16.03 -3.69
N LEU A 667 -9.54 -16.00 -5.03
CA LEU A 667 -9.87 -17.16 -5.85
C LEU A 667 -8.65 -17.95 -6.35
N LEU A 668 -7.52 -17.30 -6.58
CA LEU A 668 -6.42 -17.87 -7.38
C LEU A 668 -5.05 -17.81 -6.71
N GLU A 669 -4.72 -16.69 -6.06
CA GLU A 669 -3.33 -16.35 -5.81
C GLU A 669 -2.74 -16.98 -4.54
N SER A 670 -1.67 -17.76 -4.71
CA SER A 670 -0.84 -18.29 -3.62
C SER A 670 0.58 -18.60 -4.10
N VAL A 671 1.58 -18.31 -3.28
CA VAL A 671 2.99 -18.62 -3.58
C VAL A 671 3.29 -20.07 -3.18
N GLY A 672 3.93 -20.81 -4.09
CA GLY A 672 4.45 -22.15 -3.86
C GLY A 672 5.90 -22.14 -3.37
N PHE A 673 6.26 -23.20 -2.64
CA PHE A 673 7.58 -23.39 -2.06
C PHE A 673 8.09 -24.82 -2.30
N ASP A 674 9.41 -24.95 -2.43
CA ASP A 674 10.16 -26.21 -2.35
C ASP A 674 11.27 -26.10 -1.28
N GLU A 675 12.14 -27.11 -1.19
CA GLU A 675 13.22 -27.16 -0.19
C GLU A 675 14.22 -25.98 -0.30
N GLN A 676 14.34 -25.36 -1.47
CA GLN A 676 15.26 -24.23 -1.68
C GLN A 676 14.58 -22.87 -1.36
N GLY A 677 13.25 -22.81 -1.45
CA GLY A 677 12.47 -21.62 -1.16
C GLY A 677 11.33 -21.44 -2.16
N VAL A 678 11.12 -20.21 -2.62
CA VAL A 678 10.04 -19.89 -3.57
C VAL A 678 10.23 -20.63 -4.90
N ASN A 679 9.20 -21.35 -5.37
CA ASN A 679 9.23 -22.06 -6.66
C ASN A 679 8.21 -21.53 -7.68
N THR A 680 7.35 -20.60 -7.28
CA THR A 680 6.49 -19.83 -8.17
C THR A 680 7.31 -18.71 -8.82
N LEU A 681 7.80 -18.92 -10.04
CA LEU A 681 8.75 -18.01 -10.69
C LEU A 681 8.19 -17.26 -11.90
N GLU A 682 6.96 -17.55 -12.33
CA GLU A 682 6.35 -16.90 -13.48
C GLU A 682 4.80 -16.93 -13.37
N TRP A 683 4.09 -16.37 -14.36
CA TRP A 683 2.64 -16.17 -14.30
C TRP A 683 1.79 -17.44 -14.46
N GLY A 684 2.31 -18.47 -15.13
CA GLY A 684 1.66 -19.78 -15.27
C GLY A 684 1.55 -20.53 -13.94
N THR A 685 2.53 -20.35 -13.05
CA THR A 685 2.59 -20.89 -11.70
C THR A 685 2.02 -19.92 -10.65
N TYR A 686 1.78 -18.66 -11.01
CA TYR A 686 1.05 -17.66 -10.21
C TYR A 686 -0.13 -17.06 -10.99
N PRO A 687 -1.23 -17.79 -11.18
CA PRO A 687 -2.36 -17.28 -11.94
C PRO A 687 -3.01 -16.10 -11.23
N ILE A 688 -3.28 -15.04 -12.00
CA ILE A 688 -4.11 -13.89 -11.60
C ILE A 688 -5.38 -13.85 -12.45
N LEU A 689 -6.37 -13.11 -11.97
CA LEU A 689 -7.67 -12.95 -12.62
C LEU A 689 -7.53 -12.34 -14.02
N LYS A 690 -8.15 -12.97 -15.02
CA LYS A 690 -8.12 -12.49 -16.41
C LYS A 690 -9.25 -11.50 -16.69
N PHE A 691 -9.13 -10.72 -17.77
CA PHE A 691 -10.18 -9.78 -18.20
C PHE A 691 -11.56 -10.45 -18.38
N THR A 692 -11.60 -11.69 -18.86
CA THR A 692 -12.84 -12.46 -19.05
C THR A 692 -13.49 -12.95 -17.75
N GLU A 693 -12.79 -12.79 -16.63
CA GLU A 693 -13.19 -13.26 -15.31
C GLU A 693 -13.51 -12.09 -14.36
N LEU A 694 -13.41 -10.85 -14.85
CA LEU A 694 -13.72 -9.66 -14.06
C LEU A 694 -15.21 -9.62 -13.70
N PRO A 695 -15.57 -9.36 -12.43
CA PRO A 695 -16.96 -9.12 -12.05
C PRO A 695 -17.44 -7.76 -12.56
N GLN A 696 -18.75 -7.59 -12.68
CA GLN A 696 -19.35 -6.27 -12.71
C GLN A 696 -19.12 -5.56 -11.37
N VAL A 697 -18.49 -4.40 -11.36
CA VAL A 697 -18.22 -3.63 -10.13
C VAL A 697 -19.16 -2.43 -10.05
N ASP A 698 -20.04 -2.44 -9.05
CA ASP A 698 -21.00 -1.38 -8.77
C ASP A 698 -20.57 -0.62 -7.50
N VAL A 699 -20.13 0.63 -7.66
CA VAL A 699 -19.53 1.42 -6.56
C VAL A 699 -20.54 2.42 -6.00
N LEU A 700 -20.80 2.31 -4.70
CA LEU A 700 -21.52 3.28 -3.88
C LEU A 700 -20.52 4.12 -3.07
N LEU A 701 -20.50 5.43 -3.31
CA LEU A 701 -19.71 6.38 -2.52
C LEU A 701 -20.64 7.11 -1.57
N MET A 702 -20.38 7.04 -0.26
CA MET A 702 -21.19 7.73 0.73
C MET A 702 -20.90 9.24 0.73
N PRO A 703 -21.91 10.08 0.98
CA PRO A 703 -21.70 11.51 1.16
C PRO A 703 -20.83 11.77 2.39
N PRO A 704 -20.10 12.90 2.44
CA PRO A 704 -19.13 13.16 3.48
C PRO A 704 -19.75 13.40 4.86
N ASN A 705 -20.96 13.99 4.93
CA ASN A 705 -21.70 14.26 6.18
C ASN A 705 -20.86 14.94 7.28
N GLY A 706 -20.02 15.92 6.89
CA GLY A 706 -19.14 16.64 7.81
C GLY A 706 -17.88 15.88 8.27
N ASN A 707 -17.69 14.63 7.82
CA ASN A 707 -16.51 13.84 8.18
C ASN A 707 -15.25 14.34 7.46
N PRO A 708 -14.08 14.30 8.11
CA PRO A 708 -12.82 14.68 7.50
C PRO A 708 -12.45 13.75 6.33
N PRO A 709 -11.53 14.17 5.44
CA PRO A 709 -11.05 13.29 4.39
C PRO A 709 -10.23 12.13 4.98
N LEU A 710 -10.65 10.90 4.69
CA LEU A 710 -9.96 9.66 5.05
C LEU A 710 -9.37 9.02 3.78
N GLY A 711 -8.42 8.10 3.93
CA GLY A 711 -7.86 7.44 2.76
C GLY A 711 -8.64 6.21 2.28
N SER A 712 -8.60 6.00 0.98
CA SER A 712 -9.28 4.91 0.25
C SER A 712 -8.29 4.01 -0.52
N GLY A 713 -7.05 3.92 -0.03
CA GLY A 713 -5.99 3.18 -0.71
C GLY A 713 -6.23 1.66 -0.69
N GLU A 714 -6.65 1.15 0.46
CA GLU A 714 -6.75 -0.28 0.77
C GLU A 714 -8.07 -0.68 1.43
N SER A 715 -8.84 0.27 1.97
CA SER A 715 -10.07 -0.02 2.73
C SER A 715 -11.08 -0.84 1.94
N ALA A 716 -11.18 -0.60 0.64
CA ALA A 716 -12.12 -1.30 -0.21
C ALA A 716 -11.77 -2.79 -0.41
N SER A 717 -10.55 -3.22 -0.09
CA SER A 717 -10.15 -4.62 -0.20
C SER A 717 -10.67 -5.47 0.95
N VAL A 718 -10.77 -4.91 2.17
CA VAL A 718 -10.85 -5.70 3.41
C VAL A 718 -12.09 -6.61 3.53
N PRO A 719 -13.31 -6.20 3.13
CA PRO A 719 -14.48 -7.07 3.29
C PRO A 719 -14.54 -8.19 2.25
N GLY A 720 -13.77 -8.08 1.16
CA GLY A 720 -13.99 -8.87 -0.04
C GLY A 720 -13.87 -10.39 0.14
N PRO A 721 -12.83 -10.93 0.80
CA PRO A 721 -12.69 -12.37 0.92
C PRO A 721 -13.83 -13.01 1.68
N ALA A 722 -14.30 -12.38 2.77
CA ALA A 722 -15.45 -12.85 3.53
C ALA A 722 -16.75 -12.75 2.73
N ALA A 723 -17.01 -11.64 2.02
CA ALA A 723 -18.19 -11.52 1.18
C ALA A 723 -18.25 -12.64 0.12
N ILE A 724 -17.11 -12.98 -0.49
CA ILE A 724 -17.00 -14.09 -1.45
C ILE A 724 -17.21 -15.44 -0.76
N ALA A 725 -16.58 -15.69 0.39
CA ALA A 725 -16.73 -16.93 1.15
C ALA A 725 -18.20 -17.16 1.57
N ASN A 726 -18.86 -16.11 2.06
CA ASN A 726 -20.26 -16.11 2.46
C ASN A 726 -21.17 -16.35 1.26
N ALA A 727 -20.84 -15.81 0.08
CA ALA A 727 -21.59 -16.05 -1.16
C ALA A 727 -21.45 -17.50 -1.64
N ILE A 728 -20.25 -18.09 -1.52
CA ILE A 728 -20.02 -19.51 -1.83
C ILE A 728 -20.82 -20.38 -0.87
N PHE A 729 -20.81 -20.05 0.43
CA PHE A 729 -21.63 -20.76 1.41
C PHE A 729 -23.12 -20.65 1.07
N ASP A 730 -23.61 -19.46 0.75
CA ASP A 730 -25.00 -19.28 0.36
C ASP A 730 -25.38 -20.15 -0.85
N ALA A 731 -24.49 -20.24 -1.84
CA ALA A 731 -24.69 -21.02 -3.06
C ALA A 731 -24.65 -22.54 -2.83
N THR A 732 -23.80 -23.02 -1.93
CA THR A 732 -23.41 -24.44 -1.86
C THR A 732 -23.72 -25.11 -0.52
N GLY A 733 -23.83 -24.35 0.56
CA GLY A 733 -23.80 -24.82 1.95
C GLY A 733 -22.41 -25.14 2.48
N LEU A 734 -21.33 -24.93 1.71
CA LEU A 734 -19.96 -25.22 2.13
C LEU A 734 -19.30 -24.00 2.80
N ARG A 735 -18.72 -24.20 3.99
CA ARG A 735 -17.89 -23.19 4.65
C ARG A 735 -16.43 -23.37 4.24
N LEU A 736 -15.93 -22.46 3.41
CA LEU A 736 -14.51 -22.41 3.06
C LEU A 736 -13.78 -21.42 3.98
N ARG A 737 -12.85 -21.94 4.79
CA ARG A 737 -12.09 -21.15 5.77
C ARG A 737 -10.62 -20.93 5.39
N GLU A 738 -10.18 -21.46 4.25
CA GLU A 738 -8.83 -21.31 3.72
C GLU A 738 -8.86 -20.70 2.31
N ALA A 739 -8.24 -19.54 2.16
CA ALA A 739 -8.02 -18.91 0.86
C ALA A 739 -6.70 -19.41 0.22
N PRO A 740 -6.57 -19.39 -1.13
CA PRO A 740 -7.60 -19.06 -2.10
C PRO A 740 -8.61 -20.19 -2.35
N PHE A 741 -9.84 -19.84 -2.75
CA PHE A 741 -10.94 -20.76 -3.07
C PHE A 741 -10.79 -21.40 -4.46
N THR A 742 -9.69 -22.14 -4.64
CA THR A 742 -9.35 -22.79 -5.90
C THR A 742 -10.33 -23.93 -6.23
N PRO A 743 -10.48 -24.30 -7.52
CA PRO A 743 -11.31 -25.44 -7.90
C PRO A 743 -10.95 -26.74 -7.17
N ALA A 744 -9.67 -26.96 -6.89
CA ALA A 744 -9.20 -28.11 -6.14
C ALA A 744 -9.71 -28.11 -4.70
N ARG A 745 -9.61 -26.98 -3.98
CA ARG A 745 -10.12 -26.85 -2.61
C ARG A 745 -11.64 -26.98 -2.54
N VAL A 746 -12.37 -26.36 -3.48
CA VAL A 746 -13.84 -26.46 -3.54
C VAL A 746 -14.27 -27.91 -3.76
N LYS A 747 -13.63 -28.63 -4.70
CA LYS A 747 -13.90 -30.04 -4.92
C LYS A 747 -13.60 -30.91 -3.70
N ALA A 748 -12.50 -30.65 -3.00
CA ALA A 748 -12.17 -31.37 -1.78
C ALA A 748 -13.26 -31.17 -0.70
N ALA A 749 -13.72 -29.93 -0.52
CA ALA A 749 -14.82 -29.62 0.40
C ALA A 749 -16.15 -30.29 -0.01
N LEU A 750 -16.50 -30.27 -1.30
CA LEU A 750 -17.67 -30.98 -1.83
C LEU A 750 -17.60 -32.50 -1.58
N ALA A 751 -16.41 -33.08 -1.75
CA ALA A 751 -16.20 -34.51 -1.52
C ALA A 751 -16.34 -34.87 -0.03
N ALA A 752 -15.76 -34.05 0.87
CA ALA A 752 -15.87 -34.24 2.31
C ALA A 752 -17.32 -34.13 2.80
N ALA A 753 -18.07 -33.10 2.36
CA ALA A 753 -19.47 -32.92 2.74
C ALA A 753 -20.37 -34.10 2.29
N ARG A 754 -20.05 -34.74 1.16
CA ARG A 754 -20.78 -35.94 0.69
C ARG A 754 -20.48 -37.18 1.54
N GLN A 755 -19.34 -37.23 2.23
CA GLN A 755 -18.99 -38.33 3.12
C GLN A 755 -19.67 -38.20 4.49
N GLU A 756 -19.89 -36.97 4.99
CA GLU A 756 -20.60 -36.73 6.26
C GLU A 756 -22.11 -37.04 6.20
N VAL A 757 -22.71 -37.04 5.00
CA VAL A 757 -24.14 -37.32 4.77
C VAL A 757 -24.40 -38.83 4.56
N LYS A 758 -23.35 -39.64 4.35
CA LYS A 758 -23.43 -41.10 4.23
C LYS A 758 -23.12 -41.77 5.57
#